data_AF-A0A9P3LG22-F1
#
_entry.id   AF-A0A9P3LG22-F1
#
_cell.length_a   1.000
_cell.length_b   1.000
_cell.length_c   1.000
_cell.angle_alpha   90.00
_cell.angle_beta   90.00
_cell.angle_gamma   90.00
#
_symmetry.space_group_name_H-M   'P 1'
#
loop_
_entity.id
_entity.type
_entity.pdbx_description
1 polymer ?
#
loop_
_entity_poly.entity_id
_entity_poly.type
_entity_poly.pdbx_seq_one_letter_code
_entity_poly.pdbx_strand_id
1 'polypeptide(L)'
;MAPFSKPETVLKQAEGLVSVGQTHAALQSLTEMFSSKRFRSTPLASLEPIMLRFVELCVDMRKGRTAKEGLMQYKNIAQNTSVQSIEVVINRFIQLADAKVQEAQEKADKVVAVDVDDLEASETPESILLGAVSGDQSKDRTDRALVTPWLKFLWESYRTALETLKNNARLEVVYQQIAQQAFRFCLKYQRKVEFRRLCETLRLHLSNVAKYAHQPHSINLSDAETLQHHLDTRFAQLNTSVELELWQEAFRSVEDIHNLLTMAKKAPRPAMMANYYEKLTKIFLMSGNALYHAAAWGRYYTVFTAMGGKSDDEIRRLAGQVLVSALAVPVGSKSDEDGKGKNQRLTALLGLTKTPTRQNLLRDALSRNVLKLSPEPIKQLYNILEVEFDPLTLCSTIAPLFQSLQSDTGYSQYLPLLQHALLSRLLSQLSQVYSSIKIDNLLELVAPLRASTTETSSVFDEEQVEAYVMGCARRGELNIRVDHAAGSISFVDGTFSVIEDPSSSSMAATGAIQPSTSEVVKTRLSALATCLHNSLAAVYPPAPLSADAQQAQFTALVAAAQAERKALQVRRAVVARRRELASELAARKEKEETSRRAEASRKEKEEAERRRVEDARRKEVERARKEIEAIRTEEARKLAQSLKEKGTLKVDVAEMENLSTDNLMRLQVEQLEKEKRELTEKMRIASKRIDHIERAYRKEERPLLAKDYEVQQENDRAAHEAAQKARIEAARLAHQQDLETKKRLLAMMDDYRAYRETVVGKRGEEFARRQQAAERKIEEEKAKRRAAVLKEREEERLRLEEEERVRREQEEEERRLEEERAAEEERRLAEEEAERAAEEAKKREAEEKAAALRREREAEREAALEKARLQQQREEEAEQRRAQRAAERERERMAARAPPARTAAPAAAAEEGGVWRRGSAAPAPRAPAAAPSPPAETGSKYRPGAFASSAGGGGGGWRAREAARRETETTGAGSAPASRPESPAPPKREEPPKDKDSDGFQTVPARGAGGGGVWRRGRGRA
;
A
#
# COMPACT_ATOMS: atom_id res chain seq x y z
N MET A 1 56.21 -5.69 -21.02
CA MET A 1 55.14 -5.72 -22.05
C MET A 1 55.74 -6.28 -23.32
N ALA A 2 55.21 -7.38 -23.87
CA ALA A 2 55.67 -7.90 -25.16
C ALA A 2 55.09 -7.07 -26.33
N PRO A 3 55.80 -6.92 -27.47
CA PRO A 3 55.29 -6.19 -28.62
C PRO A 3 54.09 -6.90 -29.27
N PHE A 4 53.06 -6.13 -29.62
CA PHE A 4 51.77 -6.66 -30.08
C PHE A 4 51.87 -7.39 -31.43
N SER A 5 51.69 -8.70 -31.40
CA SER A 5 51.65 -9.56 -32.59
C SER A 5 50.21 -9.76 -33.11
N LYS A 6 50.03 -10.49 -34.23
CA LYS A 6 48.70 -10.81 -34.79
C LYS A 6 47.92 -11.76 -33.85
N PRO A 7 46.57 -11.74 -33.85
CA PRO A 7 45.77 -12.67 -33.04
C PRO A 7 46.15 -14.15 -33.30
N GLU A 8 46.36 -14.52 -34.56
CA GLU A 8 46.84 -15.85 -34.98
C GLU A 8 48.21 -16.24 -34.40
N THR A 9 49.13 -15.29 -34.23
CA THR A 9 50.45 -15.59 -33.67
C THR A 9 50.42 -15.78 -32.16
N VAL A 10 49.47 -15.14 -31.46
CA VAL A 10 49.23 -15.41 -30.02
C VAL A 10 48.56 -16.77 -29.82
N LEU A 11 47.68 -17.20 -30.74
CA LEU A 11 47.15 -18.57 -30.72
C LEU A 11 48.28 -19.61 -30.85
N LYS A 12 49.15 -19.46 -31.85
CA LYS A 12 50.34 -20.33 -32.03
C LYS A 12 51.30 -20.28 -30.84
N GLN A 13 51.46 -19.12 -30.20
CA GLN A 13 52.26 -18.98 -28.98
C GLN A 13 51.62 -19.72 -27.80
N ALA A 14 50.30 -19.65 -27.63
CA ALA A 14 49.58 -20.40 -26.61
C ALA A 14 49.64 -21.91 -26.87
N GLU A 15 49.52 -22.35 -28.12
CA GLU A 15 49.69 -23.75 -28.53
C GLU A 15 51.10 -24.28 -28.22
N GLY A 16 52.14 -23.50 -28.55
CA GLY A 16 53.53 -23.83 -28.21
C GLY A 16 53.82 -23.85 -26.70
N LEU A 17 53.17 -22.98 -25.93
CA LEU A 17 53.25 -23.03 -24.46
C LEU A 17 52.53 -24.26 -23.89
N VAL A 18 51.44 -24.71 -24.51
CA VAL A 18 50.72 -25.95 -24.11
C VAL A 18 51.52 -27.21 -24.46
N SER A 19 52.20 -27.27 -25.61
CA SER A 19 53.04 -28.44 -25.95
C SER A 19 54.28 -28.57 -25.07
N VAL A 20 54.77 -27.46 -24.51
CA VAL A 20 55.83 -27.41 -23.47
C VAL A 20 55.23 -27.61 -22.05
N GLY A 21 53.93 -27.90 -21.92
CA GLY A 21 53.24 -28.16 -20.65
C GLY A 21 52.92 -26.92 -19.81
N GLN A 22 53.29 -25.72 -20.26
CA GLN A 22 53.06 -24.45 -19.57
C GLN A 22 51.64 -23.90 -19.81
N THR A 23 50.63 -24.72 -19.53
CA THR A 23 49.20 -24.40 -19.70
C THR A 23 48.77 -23.11 -18.99
N HIS A 24 49.36 -22.80 -17.83
CA HIS A 24 49.10 -21.53 -17.13
C HIS A 24 49.61 -20.31 -17.93
N ALA A 25 50.82 -20.39 -18.51
CA ALA A 25 51.39 -19.28 -19.28
C ALA A 25 50.60 -19.07 -20.58
N ALA A 26 50.17 -20.16 -21.23
CA ALA A 26 49.27 -20.11 -22.38
C ALA A 26 47.94 -19.40 -22.05
N LEU A 27 47.27 -19.80 -20.96
CA LEU A 27 46.02 -19.18 -20.52
C LEU A 27 46.19 -17.70 -20.14
N GLN A 28 47.33 -17.33 -19.53
CA GLN A 28 47.64 -15.93 -19.24
C GLN A 28 47.83 -15.12 -20.53
N SER A 29 48.60 -15.63 -21.49
CA SER A 29 48.82 -14.96 -22.79
C SER A 29 47.51 -14.68 -23.55
N LEU A 30 46.57 -15.64 -23.52
CA LEU A 30 45.23 -15.45 -24.08
C LEU A 30 44.39 -14.43 -23.28
N THR A 31 44.48 -14.45 -21.95
CA THR A 31 43.79 -13.47 -21.07
C THR A 31 44.28 -12.05 -21.30
N GLU A 32 45.59 -11.85 -21.48
CA GLU A 32 46.20 -10.55 -21.76
C GLU A 32 45.71 -9.99 -23.12
N MET A 33 45.46 -10.84 -24.12
CA MET A 33 44.85 -10.39 -25.39
C MET A 33 43.49 -9.75 -25.16
N PHE A 34 42.61 -10.34 -24.36
CA PHE A 34 41.23 -9.85 -24.20
C PHE A 34 41.18 -8.48 -23.51
N SER A 35 42.15 -8.19 -22.64
CA SER A 35 42.34 -6.87 -22.02
C SER A 35 42.76 -5.77 -23.03
N SER A 36 43.26 -6.14 -24.21
CA SER A 36 43.80 -5.20 -25.19
C SER A 36 42.71 -4.38 -25.88
N LYS A 37 42.93 -3.07 -26.03
CA LYS A 37 42.03 -2.18 -26.79
C LYS A 37 41.79 -2.65 -28.24
N ARG A 38 42.76 -3.36 -28.86
CA ARG A 38 42.63 -3.90 -30.23
C ARG A 38 41.77 -5.17 -30.33
N PHE A 39 41.47 -5.85 -29.22
CA PHE A 39 40.59 -7.03 -29.21
C PHE A 39 39.19 -6.67 -29.74
N ARG A 40 38.68 -5.49 -29.35
CA ARG A 40 37.39 -4.94 -29.82
C ARG A 40 37.32 -4.62 -31.32
N SER A 41 38.47 -4.46 -31.98
CA SER A 41 38.57 -4.13 -33.41
C SER A 41 39.09 -5.29 -34.26
N THR A 42 39.22 -6.49 -33.69
CA THR A 42 39.72 -7.67 -34.40
C THR A 42 38.54 -8.43 -35.04
N PRO A 43 38.66 -8.91 -36.30
CA PRO A 43 37.58 -9.66 -36.95
C PRO A 43 37.18 -10.91 -36.17
N LEU A 44 35.87 -11.12 -36.00
CA LEU A 44 35.32 -12.18 -35.15
C LEU A 44 35.75 -13.60 -35.59
N ALA A 45 35.92 -13.83 -36.89
CA ALA A 45 36.43 -15.08 -37.45
C ALA A 45 37.85 -15.45 -36.96
N SER A 46 38.70 -14.45 -36.67
CA SER A 46 40.01 -14.68 -36.05
C SER A 46 39.92 -14.85 -34.53
N LEU A 47 38.83 -14.40 -33.88
CA LEU A 47 38.66 -14.47 -32.43
C LEU A 47 37.97 -15.74 -31.96
N GLU A 48 37.11 -16.37 -32.78
CA GLU A 48 36.38 -17.59 -32.40
C GLU A 48 37.32 -18.77 -32.07
N PRO A 49 38.33 -19.14 -32.90
CA PRO A 49 39.28 -20.21 -32.53
C PRO A 49 40.07 -19.92 -31.26
N ILE A 50 40.41 -18.64 -31.04
CA ILE A 50 41.15 -18.16 -29.86
C ILE A 50 40.28 -18.30 -28.60
N MET A 51 38.99 -17.97 -28.70
CA MET A 51 38.04 -18.12 -27.61
C MET A 51 37.76 -19.60 -27.30
N LEU A 52 37.61 -20.45 -28.32
CA LEU A 52 37.47 -21.90 -28.15
C LEU A 52 38.68 -22.50 -27.41
N ARG A 53 39.91 -22.13 -27.80
CA ARG A 53 41.13 -22.63 -27.15
C ARG A 53 41.35 -22.07 -25.75
N PHE A 54 40.97 -20.82 -25.50
CA PHE A 54 40.94 -20.23 -24.16
C PHE A 54 39.95 -20.95 -23.24
N VAL A 55 38.76 -21.27 -23.75
CA VAL A 55 37.72 -22.01 -23.02
C VAL A 55 38.20 -23.41 -22.65
N GLU A 56 38.86 -24.13 -23.55
CA GLU A 56 39.49 -25.44 -23.26
C GLU A 56 40.48 -25.35 -22.09
N LEU A 57 41.44 -24.43 -22.15
CA LEU A 57 42.42 -24.24 -21.06
C LEU A 57 41.77 -23.80 -19.75
N CYS A 58 40.67 -23.04 -19.79
CA CYS A 58 39.91 -22.69 -18.59
C CYS A 58 39.19 -23.90 -17.96
N VAL A 59 38.72 -24.85 -18.77
CA VAL A 59 38.10 -26.10 -18.30
C VAL A 59 39.16 -27.01 -17.69
N ASP A 60 40.26 -27.28 -18.39
CA ASP A 60 41.34 -28.15 -17.90
C ASP A 60 41.95 -27.63 -16.60
N MET A 61 42.17 -26.31 -16.49
CA MET A 61 42.66 -25.68 -15.25
C MET A 61 41.57 -25.43 -14.20
N ARG A 62 40.29 -25.74 -14.47
CA ARG A 62 39.11 -25.43 -13.64
C ARG A 62 38.97 -23.94 -13.25
N LYS A 63 39.49 -23.02 -14.06
CA LYS A 63 39.51 -21.56 -13.83
C LYS A 63 38.20 -20.88 -14.25
N GLY A 64 37.08 -21.28 -13.62
CA GLY A 64 35.73 -20.82 -13.98
C GLY A 64 35.52 -19.30 -13.92
N ARG A 65 36.17 -18.59 -12.98
CA ARG A 65 36.14 -17.12 -12.92
C ARG A 65 36.76 -16.48 -14.16
N THR A 66 37.91 -16.99 -14.61
CA THR A 66 38.59 -16.47 -15.80
C THR A 66 37.78 -16.75 -17.07
N ALA A 67 37.17 -17.94 -17.17
CA ALA A 67 36.19 -18.24 -18.23
C ALA A 67 35.04 -17.22 -18.27
N LYS A 68 34.42 -16.93 -17.13
CA LYS A 68 33.35 -15.94 -17.00
C LYS A 68 33.76 -14.54 -17.45
N GLU A 69 34.94 -14.07 -17.03
CA GLU A 69 35.46 -12.76 -17.40
C GLU A 69 35.77 -12.67 -18.90
N GLY A 70 36.31 -13.73 -19.52
CA GLY A 70 36.54 -13.82 -20.96
C GLY A 70 35.25 -13.91 -21.79
N LEU A 71 34.31 -14.79 -21.41
CA LEU A 71 33.03 -14.97 -22.10
C LEU A 71 32.17 -13.69 -22.08
N MET A 72 32.18 -12.94 -20.97
CA MET A 72 31.51 -11.64 -20.90
C MET A 72 32.13 -10.59 -21.82
N GLN A 73 33.47 -10.55 -21.94
CA GLN A 73 34.15 -9.65 -22.87
C GLN A 73 33.86 -10.03 -24.33
N TYR A 74 33.88 -11.32 -24.64
CA TYR A 74 33.56 -11.86 -25.96
C TYR A 74 32.11 -11.55 -26.38
N LYS A 75 31.12 -11.83 -25.51
CA LYS A 75 29.70 -11.49 -25.72
C LYS A 75 29.54 -10.02 -26.12
N ASN A 76 30.17 -9.11 -25.38
CA ASN A 76 30.04 -7.67 -25.58
C ASN A 76 30.53 -7.21 -26.97
N ILE A 77 31.47 -7.92 -27.58
CA ILE A 77 31.98 -7.66 -28.93
C ILE A 77 31.10 -8.36 -29.99
N ALA A 78 30.79 -9.65 -29.78
CA ALA A 78 30.14 -10.49 -30.78
C ALA A 78 28.62 -10.22 -30.92
N GLN A 79 27.91 -9.82 -29.86
CA GLN A 79 26.43 -9.76 -29.81
C GLN A 79 25.77 -8.84 -30.87
N ASN A 80 26.51 -7.86 -31.38
CA ASN A 80 26.05 -6.96 -32.43
C ASN A 80 26.26 -7.56 -33.84
N THR A 81 27.27 -8.42 -34.00
CA THR A 81 27.84 -8.85 -35.30
C THR A 81 27.47 -10.30 -35.66
N SER A 82 27.70 -11.27 -34.76
CA SER A 82 27.24 -12.65 -34.91
C SER A 82 26.88 -13.26 -33.56
N VAL A 83 25.63 -13.72 -33.48
CA VAL A 83 25.04 -14.35 -32.31
C VAL A 83 25.45 -15.83 -32.24
N GLN A 84 25.52 -16.50 -33.39
CA GLN A 84 25.89 -17.91 -33.55
C GLN A 84 27.31 -18.20 -33.02
N SER A 85 28.24 -17.27 -33.20
CA SER A 85 29.61 -17.36 -32.69
C SER A 85 29.67 -17.44 -31.15
N ILE A 86 28.75 -16.75 -30.45
CA ILE A 86 28.59 -16.85 -28.99
C ILE A 86 28.00 -18.21 -28.60
N GLU A 87 27.01 -18.69 -29.36
CA GLU A 87 26.36 -19.99 -29.15
C GLU A 87 27.35 -21.16 -29.27
N VAL A 88 28.16 -21.19 -30.34
CA VAL A 88 29.20 -22.21 -30.55
C VAL A 88 30.19 -22.25 -29.38
N VAL A 89 30.71 -21.09 -28.98
CA VAL A 89 31.67 -20.97 -27.86
C VAL A 89 31.08 -21.44 -26.53
N ILE A 90 29.85 -21.07 -26.20
CA ILE A 90 29.22 -21.43 -24.91
C ILE A 90 28.77 -22.89 -24.90
N ASN A 91 28.25 -23.42 -26.02
CA ASN A 91 27.95 -24.85 -26.13
C ASN A 91 29.23 -25.69 -26.01
N ARG A 92 30.35 -25.27 -26.63
CA ARG A 92 31.66 -25.92 -26.47
C ARG A 92 32.15 -25.89 -25.01
N PHE A 93 32.00 -24.77 -24.30
CA PHE A 93 32.36 -24.65 -22.88
C PHE A 93 31.61 -25.67 -22.00
N ILE A 94 30.30 -25.83 -22.21
CA ILE A 94 29.46 -26.78 -21.47
C ILE A 94 29.82 -28.23 -21.85
N GLN A 95 29.99 -28.53 -23.14
CA GLN A 95 30.37 -29.86 -23.62
C GLN A 95 31.71 -30.33 -23.04
N LEU A 96 32.71 -29.46 -23.00
CA LEU A 96 34.02 -29.76 -22.40
C LEU A 96 33.90 -30.01 -20.89
N ALA A 97 33.08 -29.23 -20.19
CA ALA A 97 32.89 -29.40 -18.75
C ALA A 97 32.14 -30.72 -18.41
N ASP A 98 31.15 -31.15 -19.21
CA ASP A 98 30.51 -32.46 -19.00
C ASP A 98 31.40 -33.62 -19.46
N ALA A 99 32.20 -33.46 -20.51
CA ALA A 99 33.23 -34.43 -20.87
C ALA A 99 34.25 -34.65 -19.73
N LYS A 100 34.66 -33.59 -19.01
CA LYS A 100 35.50 -33.73 -17.81
C LYS A 100 34.78 -34.36 -16.61
N VAL A 101 33.45 -34.22 -16.50
CA VAL A 101 32.66 -34.99 -15.52
C VAL A 101 32.60 -36.47 -15.89
N GLN A 102 32.41 -36.80 -17.17
CA GLN A 102 32.39 -38.19 -17.66
C GLN A 102 33.77 -38.85 -17.47
N GLU A 103 34.86 -38.18 -17.85
CA GLU A 103 36.24 -38.61 -17.55
C GLU A 103 36.49 -38.83 -16.05
N ALA A 104 35.87 -38.03 -15.17
CA ALA A 104 36.04 -38.15 -13.72
C ALA A 104 35.22 -39.31 -13.15
N GLN A 105 34.00 -39.52 -13.65
CA GLN A 105 33.14 -40.65 -13.29
C GLN A 105 33.81 -41.97 -13.68
N GLU A 106 34.30 -42.10 -14.92
CA GLU A 106 35.09 -43.26 -15.36
C GLU A 106 36.31 -43.55 -14.47
N LYS A 107 36.98 -42.50 -13.96
CA LYS A 107 38.14 -42.65 -13.08
C LYS A 107 37.72 -43.11 -11.68
N ALA A 108 36.61 -42.61 -11.16
CA ALA A 108 36.06 -43.06 -9.88
C ALA A 108 35.53 -44.51 -9.95
N ASP A 109 34.77 -44.85 -11.00
CA ASP A 109 34.28 -46.22 -11.21
C ASP A 109 35.44 -47.22 -11.42
N LYS A 110 36.56 -46.81 -12.05
CA LYS A 110 37.78 -47.63 -12.15
C LYS A 110 38.51 -47.82 -10.82
N VAL A 111 38.54 -46.81 -9.95
CA VAL A 111 39.09 -46.96 -8.58
C VAL A 111 38.21 -47.89 -7.75
N VAL A 112 36.89 -47.66 -7.75
CA VAL A 112 35.93 -48.52 -7.03
C VAL A 112 35.94 -49.96 -7.53
N ALA A 113 36.15 -50.20 -8.83
CA ALA A 113 36.29 -51.56 -9.35
C ALA A 113 37.54 -52.29 -8.81
N VAL A 114 38.67 -51.58 -8.64
CA VAL A 114 39.90 -52.16 -8.05
C VAL A 114 39.73 -52.38 -6.54
N ASP A 115 39.09 -51.46 -5.84
CA ASP A 115 38.79 -51.59 -4.40
C ASP A 115 37.75 -52.71 -4.09
N VAL A 116 37.07 -53.25 -5.11
CA VAL A 116 36.03 -54.30 -4.98
C VAL A 116 36.54 -55.71 -5.30
N ASP A 117 37.71 -55.86 -5.93
CA ASP A 117 38.35 -57.19 -6.08
C ASP A 117 39.05 -57.66 -4.77
N ASP A 118 39.23 -56.78 -3.78
CA ASP A 118 39.85 -57.07 -2.46
C ASP A 118 38.81 -57.07 -1.32
N LEU A 119 37.77 -57.90 -1.46
CA LEU A 119 36.64 -57.97 -0.52
C LEU A 119 37.05 -58.31 0.92
N GLU A 120 38.10 -59.10 1.11
CA GLU A 120 38.60 -59.51 2.43
C GLU A 120 39.23 -58.33 3.22
N ALA A 121 39.68 -57.27 2.54
CA ALA A 121 40.20 -56.07 3.17
C ALA A 121 39.12 -55.02 3.53
N SER A 122 37.88 -55.18 3.06
CA SER A 122 36.84 -54.14 3.17
C SER A 122 36.38 -53.82 4.61
N GLU A 123 36.48 -54.78 5.53
CA GLU A 123 36.15 -54.66 6.96
C GLU A 123 37.27 -54.02 7.81
N THR A 124 38.03 -53.07 7.27
CA THR A 124 38.96 -52.29 8.12
C THR A 124 38.21 -51.61 9.28
N PRO A 125 38.77 -51.55 10.49
CA PRO A 125 38.13 -50.88 11.63
C PRO A 125 37.86 -49.39 11.36
N GLU A 126 38.67 -48.74 10.51
CA GLU A 126 38.43 -47.38 10.05
C GLU A 126 37.19 -47.28 9.13
N SER A 127 36.99 -48.24 8.22
CA SER A 127 35.78 -48.31 7.38
C SER A 127 34.52 -48.47 8.25
N ILE A 128 34.56 -49.38 9.22
CA ILE A 128 33.46 -49.65 10.16
C ILE A 128 33.18 -48.43 11.05
N LEU A 129 34.20 -47.81 11.65
CA LEU A 129 34.04 -46.60 12.47
C LEU A 129 33.48 -45.43 11.67
N LEU A 130 33.96 -45.21 10.44
CA LEU A 130 33.43 -44.18 9.57
C LEU A 130 32.00 -44.48 9.11
N GLY A 131 31.65 -45.75 8.87
CA GLY A 131 30.29 -46.20 8.57
C GLY A 131 29.31 -46.02 9.74
N ALA A 132 29.77 -46.22 10.97
CA ALA A 132 28.99 -46.00 12.19
C ALA A 132 28.76 -44.49 12.49
N VAL A 133 29.65 -43.61 12.02
CA VAL A 133 29.53 -42.14 12.17
C VAL A 133 28.82 -41.49 10.98
N SER A 134 28.96 -42.02 9.77
CA SER A 134 28.27 -41.58 8.56
C SER A 134 27.96 -42.76 7.64
N GLY A 135 26.71 -42.86 7.19
CA GLY A 135 26.29 -43.86 6.19
C GLY A 135 26.86 -43.67 4.78
N ASP A 136 27.84 -42.77 4.58
CA ASP A 136 28.56 -42.59 3.32
C ASP A 136 29.37 -43.87 2.99
N GLN A 137 29.02 -44.56 1.89
CA GLN A 137 29.73 -45.76 1.42
C GLN A 137 31.14 -45.42 0.93
N SER A 138 32.00 -46.44 0.74
CA SER A 138 33.32 -46.27 0.10
C SER A 138 33.20 -45.55 -1.26
N LYS A 139 32.22 -45.96 -2.09
CA LYS A 139 31.89 -45.30 -3.35
C LYS A 139 31.48 -43.83 -3.20
N ASP A 140 30.65 -43.50 -2.20
CA ASP A 140 30.27 -42.08 -1.98
C ASP A 140 31.49 -41.23 -1.62
N ARG A 141 32.49 -41.80 -0.93
CA ARG A 141 33.74 -41.12 -0.57
C ARG A 141 34.63 -40.90 -1.81
N THR A 142 34.77 -41.89 -2.70
CA THR A 142 35.54 -41.73 -3.95
C THR A 142 34.85 -40.76 -4.93
N ASP A 143 33.53 -40.83 -5.08
CA ASP A 143 32.74 -39.88 -5.89
C ASP A 143 32.75 -38.46 -5.29
N ARG A 144 32.87 -38.32 -3.95
CA ARG A 144 33.03 -37.04 -3.27
C ARG A 144 34.43 -36.43 -3.41
N ALA A 145 35.47 -37.26 -3.56
CA ALA A 145 36.85 -36.83 -3.80
C ALA A 145 37.11 -36.49 -5.28
N LEU A 146 36.70 -37.38 -6.20
CA LEU A 146 37.06 -37.31 -7.63
C LEU A 146 35.99 -36.60 -8.47
N VAL A 147 34.73 -37.03 -8.38
CA VAL A 147 33.65 -36.57 -9.30
C VAL A 147 33.03 -35.25 -8.84
N THR A 148 32.77 -35.09 -7.54
CA THR A 148 32.10 -33.92 -6.96
C THR A 148 32.80 -32.57 -7.26
N PRO A 149 34.15 -32.45 -7.29
CA PRO A 149 34.80 -31.22 -7.75
C PRO A 149 34.46 -30.86 -9.20
N TRP A 150 34.34 -31.84 -10.09
CA TRP A 150 33.96 -31.62 -11.49
C TRP A 150 32.46 -31.34 -11.63
N LEU A 151 31.58 -31.99 -10.87
CA LEU A 151 30.15 -31.65 -10.82
C LEU A 151 29.91 -30.21 -10.33
N LYS A 152 30.66 -29.76 -9.32
CA LYS A 152 30.64 -28.35 -8.87
C LYS A 152 31.12 -27.40 -9.97
N PHE A 153 32.16 -27.77 -10.73
CA PHE A 153 32.66 -26.98 -11.84
C PHE A 153 31.65 -26.90 -13.00
N LEU A 154 31.07 -28.03 -13.43
CA LEU A 154 30.03 -28.09 -14.47
C LEU A 154 28.79 -27.27 -14.07
N TRP A 155 28.36 -27.34 -12.81
CA TRP A 155 27.30 -26.46 -12.30
C TRP A 155 27.66 -24.97 -12.44
N GLU A 156 28.88 -24.56 -12.07
CA GLU A 156 29.32 -23.16 -12.19
C GLU A 156 29.53 -22.74 -13.67
N SER A 157 29.83 -23.68 -14.57
CA SER A 157 29.84 -23.47 -16.03
C SER A 157 28.43 -23.21 -16.56
N TYR A 158 27.43 -24.02 -16.19
CA TYR A 158 26.01 -23.75 -16.50
C TYR A 158 25.56 -22.40 -15.94
N ARG A 159 25.90 -22.10 -14.68
CA ARG A 159 25.60 -20.81 -14.05
C ARG A 159 26.26 -19.65 -14.82
N THR A 160 27.53 -19.78 -15.19
CA THR A 160 28.29 -18.77 -15.94
C THR A 160 27.68 -18.52 -17.32
N ALA A 161 27.28 -19.57 -18.03
CA ALA A 161 26.58 -19.46 -19.31
C ALA A 161 25.25 -18.70 -19.15
N LEU A 162 24.41 -19.07 -18.18
CA LEU A 162 23.13 -18.40 -17.92
C LEU A 162 23.32 -16.95 -17.46
N GLU A 163 24.32 -16.65 -16.63
CA GLU A 163 24.63 -15.27 -16.22
C GLU A 163 25.19 -14.42 -17.37
N THR A 164 25.86 -15.03 -18.35
CA THR A 164 26.37 -14.37 -19.55
C THR A 164 25.24 -14.10 -20.55
N LEU A 165 24.38 -15.07 -20.82
CA LEU A 165 23.35 -15.00 -21.87
C LEU A 165 22.10 -14.18 -21.49
N LYS A 166 21.84 -13.94 -20.20
CA LYS A 166 20.64 -13.25 -19.71
C LYS A 166 20.34 -11.90 -20.39
N ASN A 167 19.05 -11.56 -20.37
CA ASN A 167 18.46 -10.26 -20.74
C ASN A 167 18.73 -9.77 -22.18
N ASN A 168 19.05 -10.65 -23.13
CA ASN A 168 19.22 -10.30 -24.54
C ASN A 168 18.33 -11.18 -25.43
N ALA A 169 17.37 -10.56 -26.13
CA ALA A 169 16.39 -11.25 -26.99
C ALA A 169 17.04 -12.09 -28.11
N ARG A 170 18.19 -11.66 -28.65
CA ARG A 170 18.91 -12.43 -29.68
C ARG A 170 19.48 -13.75 -29.15
N LEU A 171 19.78 -13.81 -27.85
CA LEU A 171 20.42 -14.95 -27.18
C LEU A 171 19.42 -15.80 -26.39
N GLU A 172 18.12 -15.50 -26.47
CA GLU A 172 17.11 -16.12 -25.62
C GLU A 172 16.99 -17.63 -25.89
N VAL A 173 16.87 -18.06 -27.15
CA VAL A 173 16.73 -19.48 -27.50
C VAL A 173 17.85 -20.33 -26.89
N VAL A 174 19.10 -19.87 -27.00
CA VAL A 174 20.29 -20.51 -26.44
C VAL A 174 20.26 -20.54 -24.91
N TYR A 175 19.86 -19.42 -24.28
CA TYR A 175 19.67 -19.34 -22.83
C TYR A 175 18.63 -20.34 -22.31
N GLN A 176 17.50 -20.48 -23.01
CA GLN A 176 16.40 -21.39 -22.64
C GLN A 176 16.84 -22.86 -22.81
N GLN A 177 17.53 -23.19 -23.92
CA GLN A 177 18.12 -24.52 -24.12
C GLN A 177 19.12 -24.89 -23.01
N ILE A 178 20.02 -23.96 -22.65
CA ILE A 178 21.02 -24.19 -21.59
C ILE A 178 20.36 -24.32 -20.21
N ALA A 179 19.27 -23.60 -19.93
CA ALA A 179 18.48 -23.80 -18.71
C ALA A 179 17.86 -25.20 -18.66
N GLN A 180 17.35 -25.70 -19.79
CA GLN A 180 16.81 -27.06 -19.90
C GLN A 180 17.90 -28.14 -19.78
N GLN A 181 19.11 -27.92 -20.32
CA GLN A 181 20.26 -28.78 -20.08
C GLN A 181 20.66 -28.79 -18.60
N ALA A 182 20.69 -27.62 -17.94
CA ALA A 182 21.02 -27.51 -16.51
C ALA A 182 19.99 -28.23 -15.61
N PHE A 183 18.71 -28.27 -15.99
CA PHE A 183 17.71 -29.12 -15.31
C PHE A 183 18.01 -30.62 -15.51
N ARG A 184 18.37 -31.06 -16.72
CA ARG A 184 18.76 -32.47 -16.98
C ARG A 184 20.03 -32.86 -16.22
N PHE A 185 21.01 -31.97 -16.10
CA PHE A 185 22.18 -32.12 -15.23
C PHE A 185 21.76 -32.32 -13.76
N CYS A 186 20.87 -31.46 -13.25
CA CYS A 186 20.40 -31.56 -11.87
C CYS A 186 19.65 -32.88 -11.59
N LEU A 187 18.91 -33.39 -12.58
CA LEU A 187 18.19 -34.66 -12.48
C LEU A 187 19.15 -35.86 -12.57
N LYS A 188 20.03 -35.90 -13.59
CA LYS A 188 21.00 -37.00 -13.82
C LYS A 188 21.87 -37.27 -12.60
N TYR A 189 22.33 -36.21 -11.92
CA TYR A 189 23.22 -36.31 -10.76
C TYR A 189 22.52 -35.94 -9.43
N GLN A 190 21.18 -36.00 -9.36
CA GLN A 190 20.33 -35.78 -8.16
C GLN A 190 20.69 -34.52 -7.33
N ARG A 191 21.09 -33.43 -7.99
CA ARG A 191 21.62 -32.20 -7.37
C ARG A 191 20.51 -31.28 -6.83
N LYS A 192 19.78 -31.74 -5.82
CA LYS A 192 18.64 -31.05 -5.18
C LYS A 192 18.97 -29.69 -4.54
N VAL A 193 20.24 -29.32 -4.36
CA VAL A 193 20.68 -27.98 -3.86
C VAL A 193 20.88 -27.01 -5.03
N GLU A 194 21.66 -27.43 -6.02
CA GLU A 194 21.93 -26.68 -7.25
C GLU A 194 20.63 -26.40 -8.02
N PHE A 195 19.71 -27.37 -8.09
CA PHE A 195 18.39 -27.18 -8.70
C PHE A 195 17.59 -26.02 -8.10
N ARG A 196 17.54 -25.89 -6.77
CA ARG A 196 16.86 -24.78 -6.10
C ARG A 196 17.54 -23.43 -6.38
N ARG A 197 18.88 -23.41 -6.44
CA ARG A 197 19.66 -22.22 -6.83
C ARG A 197 19.42 -21.83 -8.29
N LEU A 198 19.26 -22.81 -9.19
CA LEU A 198 18.90 -22.60 -10.59
C LEU A 198 17.51 -21.97 -10.70
N CYS A 199 16.50 -22.56 -10.08
CA CYS A 199 15.13 -22.04 -10.09
C CYS A 199 15.07 -20.57 -9.64
N GLU A 200 15.75 -20.23 -8.54
CA GLU A 200 15.78 -18.86 -8.02
C GLU A 200 16.57 -17.89 -8.92
N THR A 201 17.66 -18.36 -9.55
CA THR A 201 18.40 -17.58 -10.56
C THR A 201 17.49 -17.26 -11.76
N LEU A 202 16.69 -18.23 -12.22
CA LEU A 202 15.75 -18.03 -13.32
C LEU A 202 14.55 -17.14 -12.94
N ARG A 203 14.14 -17.07 -11.66
CA ARG A 203 13.18 -16.07 -11.16
C ARG A 203 13.76 -14.67 -11.16
N LEU A 204 14.97 -14.52 -10.60
CA LEU A 204 15.69 -13.25 -10.60
C LEU A 204 15.86 -12.70 -12.01
N HIS A 205 16.27 -13.55 -12.97
CA HIS A 205 16.39 -13.18 -14.38
C HIS A 205 15.04 -12.76 -14.99
N LEU A 206 13.95 -13.50 -14.77
CA LEU A 206 12.61 -13.11 -15.24
C LEU A 206 12.14 -11.77 -14.62
N SER A 207 12.41 -11.54 -13.33
CA SER A 207 12.12 -10.25 -12.68
C SER A 207 12.92 -9.09 -13.27
N ASN A 208 14.09 -9.37 -13.84
CA ASN A 208 14.96 -8.36 -14.45
C ASN A 208 14.56 -8.06 -15.89
N VAL A 209 13.96 -9.00 -16.63
CA VAL A 209 13.35 -8.72 -17.95
C VAL A 209 12.31 -7.59 -17.83
N ALA A 210 11.43 -7.66 -16.83
CA ALA A 210 10.43 -6.61 -16.58
C ALA A 210 11.05 -5.24 -16.21
N LYS A 211 12.17 -5.22 -15.46
CA LYS A 211 12.86 -3.98 -15.05
C LYS A 211 13.63 -3.31 -16.21
N TYR A 212 14.20 -4.11 -17.11
CA TYR A 212 15.11 -3.63 -18.17
C TYR A 212 14.48 -3.63 -19.57
N ALA A 213 13.15 -3.74 -19.68
CA ALA A 213 12.39 -3.70 -20.94
C ALA A 213 12.50 -2.39 -21.77
N HIS A 214 13.27 -1.40 -21.28
CA HIS A 214 13.61 -0.16 -22.00
C HIS A 214 15.00 -0.23 -22.69
N GLN A 215 15.78 -1.29 -22.46
CA GLN A 215 17.14 -1.40 -22.99
C GLN A 215 17.15 -1.93 -24.44
N PRO A 216 18.12 -1.52 -25.28
CA PRO A 216 18.30 -2.11 -26.60
C PRO A 216 18.55 -3.62 -26.48
N HIS A 217 17.88 -4.40 -27.32
CA HIS A 217 17.87 -5.87 -27.30
C HIS A 217 17.26 -6.52 -26.03
N SER A 218 16.50 -5.78 -25.21
CA SER A 218 15.73 -6.37 -24.11
C SER A 218 14.67 -7.37 -24.60
N ILE A 219 14.39 -8.39 -23.77
CA ILE A 219 13.39 -9.44 -24.04
C ILE A 219 11.98 -8.85 -23.86
N ASN A 220 11.08 -9.07 -24.82
CA ASN A 220 9.71 -8.54 -24.78
C ASN A 220 8.69 -9.65 -24.54
N LEU A 221 8.24 -9.82 -23.29
CA LEU A 221 7.21 -10.80 -22.90
C LEU A 221 5.82 -10.55 -23.52
N SER A 222 5.63 -9.48 -24.30
CA SER A 222 4.43 -9.29 -25.13
C SER A 222 4.44 -10.12 -26.41
N ASP A 223 5.61 -10.62 -26.83
CA ASP A 223 5.74 -11.51 -27.98
C ASP A 223 5.35 -12.95 -27.63
N ALA A 224 4.73 -13.64 -28.59
CA ALA A 224 4.19 -14.97 -28.40
C ALA A 224 5.24 -16.10 -28.46
N GLU A 225 6.37 -15.90 -29.15
CA GLU A 225 7.41 -16.92 -29.31
C GLU A 225 8.37 -16.88 -28.12
N THR A 226 8.83 -15.68 -27.76
CA THR A 226 9.51 -15.37 -26.48
C THR A 226 8.74 -15.96 -25.28
N LEU A 227 7.43 -15.68 -25.19
CA LEU A 227 6.63 -16.15 -24.07
C LEU A 227 6.44 -17.68 -24.07
N GLN A 228 6.31 -18.31 -25.24
CA GLN A 228 6.27 -19.78 -25.34
C GLN A 228 7.60 -20.41 -24.90
N HIS A 229 8.75 -19.86 -25.30
CA HIS A 229 10.06 -20.36 -24.86
C HIS A 229 10.25 -20.25 -23.34
N HIS A 230 9.83 -19.13 -22.74
CA HIS A 230 9.79 -18.97 -21.29
C HIS A 230 8.86 -19.97 -20.59
N LEU A 231 7.69 -20.27 -21.17
CA LEU A 231 6.77 -21.29 -20.66
C LEU A 231 7.35 -22.70 -20.78
N ASP A 232 7.96 -23.06 -21.91
CA ASP A 232 8.54 -24.39 -22.15
C ASP A 232 9.64 -24.72 -21.12
N THR A 233 10.53 -23.77 -20.85
CA THR A 233 11.54 -23.89 -19.79
C THR A 233 10.92 -24.00 -18.39
N ARG A 234 9.81 -23.31 -18.11
CA ARG A 234 9.09 -23.43 -16.83
C ARG A 234 8.35 -24.76 -16.68
N PHE A 235 7.82 -25.34 -17.76
CA PHE A 235 7.28 -26.70 -17.75
C PHE A 235 8.38 -27.75 -17.54
N ALA A 236 9.57 -27.57 -18.14
CA ALA A 236 10.74 -28.40 -17.84
C ALA A 236 11.17 -28.30 -16.36
N GLN A 237 11.14 -27.08 -15.78
CA GLN A 237 11.38 -26.85 -14.35
C GLN A 237 10.34 -27.56 -13.47
N LEU A 238 9.06 -27.53 -13.84
CA LEU A 238 8.00 -28.22 -13.11
C LEU A 238 8.17 -29.74 -13.15
N ASN A 239 8.44 -30.31 -14.33
CA ASN A 239 8.62 -31.75 -14.52
C ASN A 239 9.78 -32.26 -13.65
N THR A 240 10.95 -31.60 -13.76
CA THR A 240 12.14 -31.95 -12.98
C THR A 240 12.00 -31.64 -11.49
N SER A 241 11.17 -30.67 -11.08
CA SER A 241 10.84 -30.47 -9.66
C SER A 241 10.04 -31.64 -9.08
N VAL A 242 9.10 -32.20 -9.85
CA VAL A 242 8.29 -33.37 -9.46
C VAL A 242 9.15 -34.65 -9.48
N GLU A 243 10.00 -34.83 -10.49
CA GLU A 243 10.90 -35.97 -10.62
C GLU A 243 12.07 -35.96 -9.61
N LEU A 244 12.39 -34.81 -9.02
CA LEU A 244 13.28 -34.68 -7.84
C LEU A 244 12.52 -34.69 -6.50
N GLU A 245 11.19 -34.85 -6.51
CA GLU A 245 10.30 -34.80 -5.33
C GLU A 245 10.38 -33.51 -4.50
N LEU A 246 10.77 -32.41 -5.15
CA LEU A 246 10.90 -31.10 -4.54
C LEU A 246 9.55 -30.37 -4.53
N TRP A 247 8.56 -30.91 -3.82
CA TRP A 247 7.16 -30.46 -3.83
C TRP A 247 6.98 -28.95 -3.58
N GLN A 248 7.76 -28.37 -2.67
CA GLN A 248 7.77 -26.92 -2.42
C GLN A 248 8.29 -26.10 -3.62
N GLU A 249 9.27 -26.63 -4.36
CA GLU A 249 9.81 -25.97 -5.55
C GLU A 249 8.86 -26.15 -6.74
N ALA A 250 8.28 -27.35 -6.90
CA ALA A 250 7.24 -27.62 -7.89
C ALA A 250 6.05 -26.66 -7.73
N PHE A 251 5.62 -26.40 -6.48
CA PHE A 251 4.57 -25.42 -6.19
C PHE A 251 4.96 -23.99 -6.57
N ARG A 252 6.20 -23.56 -6.30
CA ARG A 252 6.70 -22.25 -6.77
C ARG A 252 6.81 -22.20 -8.31
N SER A 253 7.19 -23.29 -8.98
CA SER A 253 7.17 -23.38 -10.45
C SER A 253 5.77 -23.30 -11.03
N VAL A 254 4.76 -23.87 -10.36
CA VAL A 254 3.34 -23.67 -10.73
C VAL A 254 2.94 -22.20 -10.64
N GLU A 255 3.37 -21.48 -9.59
CA GLU A 255 3.16 -20.03 -9.48
C GLU A 255 3.89 -19.25 -10.60
N ASP A 256 5.14 -19.60 -10.89
CA ASP A 256 5.91 -19.00 -12.00
C ASP A 256 5.22 -19.21 -13.37
N ILE A 257 4.67 -20.41 -13.62
CA ILE A 257 3.89 -20.73 -14.83
C ILE A 257 2.60 -19.91 -14.86
N HIS A 258 1.82 -19.92 -13.77
CA HIS A 258 0.55 -19.20 -13.71
C HIS A 258 0.74 -17.69 -13.96
N ASN A 259 1.77 -17.09 -13.37
CA ASN A 259 2.11 -15.69 -13.62
C ASN A 259 2.37 -15.42 -15.11
N LEU A 260 3.17 -16.25 -15.80
CA LEU A 260 3.38 -16.13 -17.25
C LEU A 260 2.09 -16.34 -18.05
N LEU A 261 1.23 -17.27 -17.65
CA LEU A 261 -0.08 -17.50 -18.28
C LEU A 261 -1.03 -16.31 -18.10
N THR A 262 -0.97 -15.56 -16.99
CA THR A 262 -1.74 -14.31 -16.84
C THR A 262 -1.18 -13.14 -17.66
N MET A 263 0.10 -13.18 -18.03
CA MET A 263 0.70 -12.23 -18.98
C MET A 263 0.40 -12.60 -20.44
N ALA A 264 0.06 -13.86 -20.71
CA ALA A 264 -0.19 -14.38 -22.05
C ALA A 264 -1.50 -13.86 -22.65
N LYS A 265 -1.40 -13.06 -23.72
CA LYS A 265 -2.55 -12.64 -24.54
C LYS A 265 -3.08 -13.73 -25.48
N LYS A 266 -2.28 -14.78 -25.70
CA LYS A 266 -2.58 -15.92 -26.58
C LYS A 266 -2.62 -17.20 -25.74
N ALA A 267 -3.60 -18.07 -25.97
CA ALA A 267 -3.70 -19.33 -25.26
C ALA A 267 -2.48 -20.23 -25.55
N PRO A 268 -1.92 -20.92 -24.52
CA PRO A 268 -0.81 -21.85 -24.68
C PRO A 268 -1.24 -23.13 -25.42
N ARG A 269 -0.26 -23.89 -25.93
CA ARG A 269 -0.48 -25.18 -26.60
C ARG A 269 -1.22 -26.18 -25.67
N PRO A 270 -2.37 -26.78 -26.08
CA PRO A 270 -3.16 -27.67 -25.21
C PRO A 270 -2.37 -28.86 -24.62
N ALA A 271 -1.44 -29.45 -25.38
CA ALA A 271 -0.59 -30.53 -24.88
C ALA A 271 0.28 -30.13 -23.67
N MET A 272 0.78 -28.89 -23.64
CA MET A 272 1.55 -28.38 -22.50
C MET A 272 0.64 -28.16 -21.28
N MET A 273 -0.59 -27.68 -21.50
CA MET A 273 -1.59 -27.54 -20.44
C MET A 273 -2.09 -28.88 -19.90
N ALA A 274 -2.13 -29.94 -20.72
CA ALA A 274 -2.40 -31.29 -20.23
C ALA A 274 -1.29 -31.75 -19.27
N ASN A 275 -0.01 -31.67 -19.67
CA ASN A 275 1.12 -32.02 -18.80
C ASN A 275 1.12 -31.18 -17.49
N TYR A 276 0.85 -29.87 -17.58
CA TYR A 276 0.66 -29.00 -16.41
C TYR A 276 -0.38 -29.52 -15.43
N TYR A 277 -1.60 -29.83 -15.90
CA TYR A 277 -2.65 -30.35 -15.01
C TYR A 277 -2.35 -31.77 -14.49
N GLU A 278 -1.61 -32.61 -15.23
CA GLU A 278 -1.16 -33.93 -14.76
C GLU A 278 -0.11 -33.83 -13.64
N LYS A 279 0.86 -32.91 -13.77
CA LYS A 279 1.82 -32.65 -12.70
C LYS A 279 1.13 -32.00 -11.50
N LEU A 280 0.10 -31.18 -11.71
CA LEU A 280 -0.73 -30.63 -10.63
C LEU A 280 -1.53 -31.69 -9.86
N THR A 281 -2.12 -32.71 -10.52
CA THR A 281 -2.81 -33.77 -9.76
C THR A 281 -1.82 -34.50 -8.84
N LYS A 282 -0.63 -34.84 -9.34
CA LYS A 282 0.45 -35.45 -8.54
C LYS A 282 0.89 -34.56 -7.36
N ILE A 283 1.12 -33.26 -7.59
CA ILE A 283 1.48 -32.30 -6.53
C ILE A 283 0.37 -32.17 -5.49
N PHE A 284 -0.90 -32.03 -5.89
CA PHE A 284 -1.98 -31.86 -4.93
C PHE A 284 -2.24 -33.12 -4.10
N LEU A 285 -2.08 -34.33 -4.67
CA LEU A 285 -2.18 -35.59 -3.93
C LEU A 285 -1.10 -35.67 -2.84
N MET A 286 0.16 -35.46 -3.21
CA MET A 286 1.30 -35.48 -2.27
C MET A 286 1.25 -34.36 -1.22
N SER A 287 0.50 -33.27 -1.49
CA SER A 287 0.24 -32.22 -0.51
C SER A 287 -0.94 -32.51 0.44
N GLY A 288 -1.63 -33.66 0.30
CA GLY A 288 -2.83 -34.01 1.06
C GLY A 288 -4.11 -33.28 0.63
N ASN A 289 -4.07 -32.42 -0.40
CA ASN A 289 -5.18 -31.56 -0.80
C ASN A 289 -6.12 -32.25 -1.81
N ALA A 290 -6.80 -33.32 -1.37
CA ALA A 290 -7.72 -34.12 -2.19
C ALA A 290 -8.74 -33.29 -3.01
N LEU A 291 -9.28 -32.22 -2.41
CA LEU A 291 -10.23 -31.30 -3.05
C LEU A 291 -9.63 -30.57 -4.28
N TYR A 292 -8.38 -30.10 -4.18
CA TYR A 292 -7.67 -29.44 -5.29
C TYR A 292 -7.11 -30.44 -6.30
N HIS A 293 -6.77 -31.65 -5.84
CA HIS A 293 -6.42 -32.78 -6.69
C HIS A 293 -7.57 -33.19 -7.62
N ALA A 294 -8.79 -33.37 -7.08
CA ALA A 294 -9.99 -33.65 -7.87
C ALA A 294 -10.33 -32.51 -8.85
N ALA A 295 -10.17 -31.25 -8.42
CA ALA A 295 -10.31 -30.09 -9.30
C ALA A 295 -9.27 -30.07 -10.43
N ALA A 296 -8.03 -30.51 -10.17
CA ALA A 296 -6.98 -30.63 -11.18
C ALA A 296 -7.29 -31.75 -12.19
N TRP A 297 -7.84 -32.89 -11.78
CA TRP A 297 -8.35 -33.91 -12.70
C TRP A 297 -9.50 -33.39 -13.55
N GLY A 298 -10.46 -32.68 -12.94
CA GLY A 298 -11.56 -32.02 -13.65
C GLY A 298 -11.08 -31.00 -14.69
N ARG A 299 -9.95 -30.32 -14.45
CA ARG A 299 -9.27 -29.47 -15.45
C ARG A 299 -8.54 -30.26 -16.52
N TYR A 300 -7.72 -31.23 -16.13
CA TYR A 300 -7.00 -32.11 -17.06
C TYR A 300 -7.96 -32.73 -18.07
N TYR A 301 -9.09 -33.28 -17.60
CA TYR A 301 -10.14 -33.85 -18.44
C TYR A 301 -10.62 -32.87 -19.53
N THR A 302 -10.94 -31.61 -19.19
CA THR A 302 -11.37 -30.63 -20.22
C THR A 302 -10.33 -30.41 -21.32
N VAL A 303 -9.05 -30.32 -20.96
CA VAL A 303 -7.96 -30.09 -21.92
C VAL A 303 -7.69 -31.36 -22.74
N PHE A 304 -7.79 -32.53 -22.11
CA PHE A 304 -7.62 -33.83 -22.75
C PHE A 304 -8.72 -34.12 -23.78
N THR A 305 -10.00 -33.92 -23.42
CA THR A 305 -11.12 -34.11 -24.35
C THR A 305 -11.14 -33.06 -25.46
N ALA A 306 -10.74 -31.81 -25.17
CA ALA A 306 -10.66 -30.75 -26.17
C ALA A 306 -9.49 -30.91 -27.16
N MET A 307 -8.55 -31.82 -26.89
CA MET A 307 -7.40 -32.11 -27.77
C MET A 307 -7.79 -32.98 -28.97
N GLY A 308 -8.78 -33.86 -28.80
CA GLY A 308 -9.19 -34.85 -29.80
C GLY A 308 -8.16 -35.95 -30.06
N GLY A 309 -8.50 -36.89 -30.96
CA GLY A 309 -7.54 -37.85 -31.54
C GLY A 309 -6.98 -38.92 -30.59
N LYS A 310 -7.77 -39.39 -29.61
CA LYS A 310 -7.34 -40.37 -28.59
C LYS A 310 -8.31 -41.54 -28.48
N SER A 311 -7.86 -42.63 -27.84
CA SER A 311 -8.68 -43.83 -27.68
C SER A 311 -9.84 -43.64 -26.70
N ASP A 312 -10.97 -44.29 -26.95
CA ASP A 312 -12.12 -44.32 -26.04
C ASP A 312 -11.72 -44.90 -24.67
N ASP A 313 -10.78 -45.85 -24.62
CA ASP A 313 -10.33 -46.48 -23.38
C ASP A 313 -9.43 -45.59 -22.51
N GLU A 314 -8.61 -44.71 -23.11
CA GLU A 314 -7.98 -43.61 -22.37
C GLU A 314 -9.04 -42.69 -21.75
N ILE A 315 -10.09 -42.33 -22.52
CA ILE A 315 -11.15 -41.42 -22.07
C ILE A 315 -11.98 -42.08 -20.95
N ARG A 316 -12.28 -43.38 -21.05
CA ARG A 316 -12.96 -44.17 -20.01
C ARG A 316 -12.14 -44.25 -18.72
N ARG A 317 -10.86 -44.60 -18.82
CA ARG A 317 -9.95 -44.66 -17.67
C ARG A 317 -9.82 -43.30 -16.99
N LEU A 318 -9.72 -42.24 -17.79
CA LEU A 318 -9.63 -40.87 -17.27
C LEU A 318 -10.94 -40.40 -16.63
N ALA A 319 -12.09 -40.73 -17.21
CA ALA A 319 -13.40 -40.47 -16.62
C ALA A 319 -13.53 -41.15 -15.24
N GLY A 320 -13.10 -42.41 -15.14
CA GLY A 320 -13.00 -43.13 -13.87
C GLY A 320 -12.12 -42.40 -12.84
N GLN A 321 -10.92 -41.94 -13.23
CA GLN A 321 -10.04 -41.18 -12.33
C GLN A 321 -10.63 -39.84 -11.87
N VAL A 322 -11.33 -39.11 -12.75
CA VAL A 322 -12.04 -37.87 -12.39
C VAL A 322 -13.15 -38.15 -11.36
N LEU A 323 -13.92 -39.22 -11.56
CA LEU A 323 -15.04 -39.57 -10.69
C LEU A 323 -14.57 -40.13 -9.34
N VAL A 324 -13.60 -41.05 -9.33
CA VAL A 324 -12.99 -41.58 -8.09
C VAL A 324 -12.35 -40.47 -7.26
N SER A 325 -11.53 -39.60 -7.88
CA SER A 325 -10.89 -38.52 -7.13
C SER A 325 -11.88 -37.52 -6.54
N ALA A 326 -13.02 -37.26 -7.22
CA ALA A 326 -14.10 -36.43 -6.69
C ALA A 326 -14.89 -37.10 -5.54
N LEU A 327 -15.14 -38.42 -5.64
CA LEU A 327 -15.79 -39.20 -4.58
C LEU A 327 -14.91 -39.30 -3.32
N ALA A 328 -13.60 -39.49 -3.52
CA ALA A 328 -12.58 -39.60 -2.47
C ALA A 328 -12.28 -38.29 -1.72
N VAL A 329 -12.86 -37.15 -2.12
CA VAL A 329 -12.74 -35.92 -1.31
C VAL A 329 -13.49 -36.13 0.02
N PRO A 330 -12.86 -35.94 1.19
CA PRO A 330 -13.51 -36.15 2.48
C PRO A 330 -14.77 -35.28 2.67
N VAL A 331 -15.87 -35.92 3.07
CA VAL A 331 -17.16 -35.26 3.28
C VAL A 331 -17.13 -34.52 4.62
N GLY A 332 -17.02 -33.19 4.55
CA GLY A 332 -17.10 -32.30 5.71
C GLY A 332 -15.82 -31.52 6.06
N SER A 333 -14.74 -31.68 5.27
CA SER A 333 -13.49 -30.91 5.39
C SER A 333 -13.71 -29.38 5.25
N LYS A 334 -14.08 -28.71 6.35
CA LYS A 334 -14.15 -27.25 6.43
C LYS A 334 -12.77 -26.65 6.16
N SER A 335 -12.74 -25.55 5.42
CA SER A 335 -11.54 -24.71 5.36
C SER A 335 -11.51 -23.86 6.62
N ASP A 336 -10.55 -24.12 7.52
CA ASP A 336 -10.26 -23.23 8.65
C ASP A 336 -10.14 -21.78 8.18
N GLU A 337 -10.55 -20.80 9.00
CA GLU A 337 -10.56 -19.40 8.56
C GLU A 337 -9.15 -18.90 8.18
N ASP A 338 -8.11 -19.35 8.90
CA ASP A 338 -6.69 -19.12 8.60
C ASP A 338 -6.25 -19.69 7.24
N GLY A 339 -7.01 -20.65 6.69
CA GLY A 339 -6.79 -21.25 5.38
C GLY A 339 -7.33 -20.43 4.21
N LYS A 340 -8.27 -19.49 4.43
CA LYS A 340 -9.03 -18.83 3.34
C LYS A 340 -8.14 -18.15 2.30
N GLY A 341 -7.08 -17.45 2.71
CA GLY A 341 -6.12 -16.81 1.79
C GLY A 341 -5.27 -17.81 1.00
N LYS A 342 -4.85 -18.93 1.62
CA LYS A 342 -4.11 -20.01 0.94
C LYS A 342 -5.00 -20.68 -0.11
N ASN A 343 -6.24 -20.97 0.26
CA ASN A 343 -7.23 -21.61 -0.60
C ASN A 343 -7.64 -20.71 -1.78
N GLN A 344 -7.75 -19.39 -1.58
CA GLN A 344 -7.94 -18.45 -2.70
C GLN A 344 -6.76 -18.47 -3.69
N ARG A 345 -5.51 -18.55 -3.19
CA ARG A 345 -4.30 -18.68 -4.03
C ARG A 345 -4.30 -19.98 -4.83
N LEU A 346 -4.54 -21.12 -4.17
CA LEU A 346 -4.66 -22.45 -4.80
C LEU A 346 -5.74 -22.49 -5.89
N THR A 347 -6.87 -21.85 -5.63
CA THR A 347 -8.00 -21.70 -6.55
C THR A 347 -7.61 -20.92 -7.81
N ALA A 348 -6.88 -19.81 -7.66
CA ALA A 348 -6.39 -19.01 -8.78
C ALA A 348 -5.42 -19.80 -9.68
N LEU A 349 -4.50 -20.61 -9.12
CA LEU A 349 -3.54 -21.41 -9.89
C LEU A 349 -4.19 -22.44 -10.83
N LEU A 350 -5.41 -22.90 -10.50
CA LEU A 350 -6.28 -23.75 -11.33
C LEU A 350 -7.19 -22.96 -12.30
N GLY A 351 -7.02 -21.64 -12.37
CA GLY A 351 -7.85 -20.72 -13.15
C GLY A 351 -9.31 -20.65 -12.70
N LEU A 352 -9.60 -21.03 -11.45
CA LEU A 352 -10.94 -21.00 -10.88
C LEU A 352 -11.20 -19.64 -10.20
N THR A 353 -12.45 -19.18 -10.21
CA THR A 353 -12.85 -17.89 -9.60
C THR A 353 -13.44 -18.03 -8.20
N LYS A 354 -13.88 -19.24 -7.83
CA LYS A 354 -14.40 -19.61 -6.52
C LYS A 354 -13.74 -20.91 -6.07
N THR A 355 -13.55 -21.07 -4.77
CA THR A 355 -13.04 -22.32 -4.19
C THR A 355 -13.90 -23.50 -4.64
N PRO A 356 -13.31 -24.59 -5.16
CA PRO A 356 -14.07 -25.79 -5.51
C PRO A 356 -14.69 -26.40 -4.25
N THR A 357 -15.79 -27.12 -4.40
CA THR A 357 -16.41 -27.92 -3.34
C THR A 357 -16.75 -29.31 -3.88
N ARG A 358 -16.77 -30.34 -3.03
CA ARG A 358 -17.05 -31.73 -3.43
C ARG A 358 -18.31 -31.85 -4.29
N GLN A 359 -19.43 -31.28 -3.84
CA GLN A 359 -20.69 -31.30 -4.60
C GLN A 359 -20.57 -30.57 -5.96
N ASN A 360 -19.82 -29.45 -6.04
CA ASN A 360 -19.67 -28.73 -7.30
C ASN A 360 -18.77 -29.49 -8.29
N LEU A 361 -17.75 -30.21 -7.81
CA LEU A 361 -16.92 -31.09 -8.64
C LEU A 361 -17.72 -32.30 -9.16
N LEU A 362 -18.56 -32.91 -8.33
CA LEU A 362 -19.46 -34.00 -8.75
C LEU A 362 -20.51 -33.49 -9.77
N ARG A 363 -21.16 -32.35 -9.52
CA ARG A 363 -22.09 -31.71 -10.48
C ARG A 363 -21.41 -31.38 -11.82
N ASP A 364 -20.18 -30.86 -11.79
CA ASP A 364 -19.38 -30.57 -12.99
C ASP A 364 -19.02 -31.85 -13.77
N ALA A 365 -18.59 -32.91 -13.10
CA ALA A 365 -18.35 -34.22 -13.72
C ALA A 365 -19.62 -34.83 -14.35
N LEU A 366 -20.76 -34.79 -13.64
CA LEU A 366 -22.05 -35.24 -14.15
C LEU A 366 -22.49 -34.45 -15.38
N SER A 367 -22.36 -33.12 -15.37
CA SER A 367 -22.71 -32.25 -16.50
C SER A 367 -21.92 -32.54 -17.79
N ARG A 368 -20.77 -33.19 -17.66
CA ARG A 368 -19.88 -33.61 -18.75
C ARG A 368 -20.02 -35.09 -19.12
N ASN A 369 -21.04 -35.76 -18.59
CA ASN A 369 -21.32 -37.19 -18.80
C ASN A 369 -20.19 -38.14 -18.33
N VAL A 370 -19.34 -37.71 -17.38
CA VAL A 370 -18.21 -38.52 -16.87
C VAL A 370 -18.71 -39.85 -16.30
N LEU A 371 -19.85 -39.87 -15.61
CA LEU A 371 -20.47 -41.10 -15.08
C LEU A 371 -20.82 -42.11 -16.19
N LYS A 372 -21.30 -41.65 -17.36
CA LYS A 372 -21.63 -42.54 -18.49
C LYS A 372 -20.37 -43.18 -19.10
N LEU A 373 -19.26 -42.44 -19.10
CA LEU A 373 -17.98 -42.85 -19.68
C LEU A 373 -17.08 -43.63 -18.70
N SER A 374 -17.37 -43.59 -17.40
CA SER A 374 -16.56 -44.27 -16.37
C SER A 374 -16.67 -45.80 -16.45
N PRO A 375 -15.69 -46.56 -15.92
CA PRO A 375 -15.80 -48.01 -15.76
C PRO A 375 -16.93 -48.40 -14.80
N GLU A 376 -17.52 -49.58 -14.99
CA GLU A 376 -18.71 -50.02 -14.24
C GLU A 376 -18.53 -50.04 -12.71
N PRO A 377 -17.40 -50.52 -12.14
CA PRO A 377 -17.18 -50.46 -10.68
C PRO A 377 -17.23 -49.04 -10.11
N ILE A 378 -16.86 -48.02 -10.93
CA ILE A 378 -16.88 -46.62 -10.51
C ILE A 378 -18.30 -46.04 -10.56
N LYS A 379 -19.15 -46.50 -11.50
CA LYS A 379 -20.57 -46.13 -11.52
C LYS A 379 -21.31 -46.70 -10.32
N GLN A 380 -21.04 -47.97 -9.99
CA GLN A 380 -21.59 -48.62 -8.79
C GLN A 380 -21.14 -47.89 -7.53
N LEU A 381 -19.85 -47.58 -7.40
CA LEU A 381 -19.32 -46.78 -6.28
C LEU A 381 -19.98 -45.39 -6.16
N TYR A 382 -20.25 -44.71 -7.29
CA TYR A 382 -20.98 -43.43 -7.30
C TYR A 382 -22.43 -43.59 -6.80
N ASN A 383 -23.15 -44.60 -7.28
CA ASN A 383 -24.53 -44.86 -6.88
C ASN A 383 -24.63 -45.14 -5.38
N ILE A 384 -23.80 -46.04 -4.86
CA ILE A 384 -23.84 -46.46 -3.45
C ILE A 384 -23.44 -45.32 -2.51
N LEU A 385 -22.42 -44.51 -2.86
CA LEU A 385 -21.95 -43.41 -2.00
C LEU A 385 -22.79 -42.15 -2.03
N GLU A 386 -23.43 -41.81 -3.17
CA GLU A 386 -24.17 -40.55 -3.30
C GLU A 386 -25.70 -40.75 -3.34
N VAL A 387 -26.18 -41.75 -4.09
CA VAL A 387 -27.61 -41.91 -4.47
C VAL A 387 -28.37 -42.82 -3.50
N GLU A 388 -27.81 -43.95 -3.12
CA GLU A 388 -28.49 -45.00 -2.33
C GLU A 388 -28.46 -44.69 -0.81
N PHE A 389 -29.42 -45.24 -0.06
CA PHE A 389 -29.60 -44.97 1.37
C PHE A 389 -29.90 -46.27 2.13
N ASP A 390 -28.87 -47.10 2.29
CA ASP A 390 -28.99 -48.41 2.91
C ASP A 390 -27.90 -48.61 3.98
N PRO A 391 -27.95 -47.86 5.10
CA PRO A 391 -26.85 -47.78 6.08
C PRO A 391 -26.45 -49.12 6.73
N LEU A 392 -27.30 -50.15 6.66
CA LEU A 392 -27.02 -51.47 7.21
C LEU A 392 -26.27 -52.40 6.23
N THR A 393 -26.46 -52.21 4.91
CA THR A 393 -25.83 -53.05 3.87
C THR A 393 -24.67 -52.34 3.18
N LEU A 394 -24.59 -51.01 3.25
CA LEU A 394 -23.56 -50.14 2.65
C LEU A 394 -22.14 -50.73 2.66
N CYS A 395 -21.69 -51.17 3.83
CA CYS A 395 -20.35 -51.73 4.04
C CYS A 395 -20.16 -53.11 3.38
N SER A 396 -21.20 -53.95 3.38
CA SER A 396 -21.17 -55.27 2.71
C SER A 396 -21.18 -55.17 1.19
N THR A 397 -21.92 -54.20 0.62
CA THR A 397 -21.98 -53.97 -0.84
C THR A 397 -20.67 -53.38 -1.38
N ILE A 398 -20.00 -52.51 -0.61
CA ILE A 398 -18.76 -51.85 -1.06
C ILE A 398 -17.50 -52.71 -0.87
N ALA A 399 -17.46 -53.64 0.07
CA ALA A 399 -16.31 -54.53 0.30
C ALA A 399 -15.73 -55.16 -1.01
N PRO A 400 -16.50 -55.88 -1.85
CA PRO A 400 -15.97 -56.44 -3.10
C PRO A 400 -15.50 -55.38 -4.11
N LEU A 401 -16.12 -54.19 -4.12
CA LEU A 401 -15.66 -53.09 -4.96
C LEU A 401 -14.29 -52.57 -4.50
N PHE A 402 -14.08 -52.42 -3.19
CA PHE A 402 -12.79 -52.02 -2.62
C PHE A 402 -11.69 -53.05 -2.92
N GLN A 403 -11.98 -54.35 -2.84
CA GLN A 403 -11.05 -55.40 -3.27
C GLN A 403 -10.66 -55.26 -4.76
N SER A 404 -11.63 -55.00 -5.64
CA SER A 404 -11.35 -54.76 -7.07
C SER A 404 -10.47 -53.53 -7.29
N LEU A 405 -10.76 -52.42 -6.58
CA LEU A 405 -10.02 -51.15 -6.68
C LEU A 405 -8.61 -51.22 -6.09
N GLN A 406 -8.36 -52.13 -5.15
CA GLN A 406 -7.02 -52.39 -4.63
C GLN A 406 -6.12 -53.09 -5.66
N SER A 407 -6.67 -53.96 -6.51
CA SER A 407 -5.91 -54.60 -7.60
C SER A 407 -5.48 -53.62 -8.70
N ASP A 408 -6.25 -52.55 -8.88
CA ASP A 408 -6.02 -51.53 -9.89
C ASP A 408 -5.01 -50.49 -9.40
N THR A 409 -3.76 -50.55 -9.90
CA THR A 409 -2.65 -49.66 -9.47
C THR A 409 -2.97 -48.16 -9.64
N GLY A 410 -3.92 -47.82 -10.51
CA GLY A 410 -4.38 -46.44 -10.71
C GLY A 410 -5.39 -45.94 -9.67
N TYR A 411 -6.06 -46.83 -8.93
CA TYR A 411 -7.10 -46.51 -7.96
C TYR A 411 -6.71 -46.78 -6.50
N SER A 412 -5.78 -47.71 -6.25
CA SER A 412 -5.26 -48.04 -4.91
C SER A 412 -4.87 -46.82 -4.07
N GLN A 413 -4.25 -45.81 -4.68
CA GLN A 413 -3.88 -44.52 -4.05
C GLN A 413 -5.05 -43.72 -3.44
N TYR A 414 -6.29 -44.00 -3.85
CA TYR A 414 -7.50 -43.35 -3.30
C TYR A 414 -8.17 -44.17 -2.21
N LEU A 415 -7.78 -45.43 -2.00
CA LEU A 415 -8.49 -46.35 -1.10
C LEU A 415 -8.62 -45.80 0.34
N PRO A 416 -7.58 -45.26 1.01
CA PRO A 416 -7.74 -44.68 2.35
C PRO A 416 -8.69 -43.48 2.39
N LEU A 417 -8.68 -42.65 1.34
CA LEU A 417 -9.57 -41.50 1.21
C LEU A 417 -11.03 -41.92 0.98
N LEU A 418 -11.25 -42.98 0.19
CA LEU A 418 -12.56 -43.60 -0.01
C LEU A 418 -13.09 -44.27 1.26
N GLN A 419 -12.24 -44.93 2.05
CA GLN A 419 -12.60 -45.51 3.35
C GLN A 419 -13.10 -44.45 4.34
N HIS A 420 -12.40 -43.31 4.44
CA HIS A 420 -12.88 -42.18 5.24
C HIS A 420 -14.17 -41.55 4.69
N ALA A 421 -14.31 -41.39 3.37
CA ALA A 421 -15.53 -40.87 2.75
C ALA A 421 -16.73 -41.80 3.00
N LEU A 422 -16.52 -43.12 2.94
CA LEU A 422 -17.50 -44.16 3.27
C LEU A 422 -17.91 -44.10 4.75
N LEU A 423 -16.96 -43.99 5.68
CA LEU A 423 -17.27 -43.89 7.11
C LEU A 423 -18.06 -42.61 7.44
N SER A 424 -17.76 -41.48 6.79
CA SER A 424 -18.57 -40.26 6.89
C SER A 424 -20.00 -40.44 6.32
N ARG A 425 -20.15 -41.12 5.16
CA ARG A 425 -21.47 -41.45 4.60
C ARG A 425 -22.27 -42.36 5.52
N LEU A 426 -21.65 -43.42 6.08
CA LEU A 426 -22.27 -44.33 7.04
C LEU A 426 -22.78 -43.59 8.27
N LEU A 427 -21.91 -42.82 8.94
CA LEU A 427 -22.27 -42.06 10.15
C LEU A 427 -23.36 -41.01 9.86
N SER A 428 -23.32 -40.37 8.69
CA SER A 428 -24.36 -39.42 8.26
C SER A 428 -25.71 -40.10 8.02
N GLN A 429 -25.75 -41.25 7.32
CA GLN A 429 -26.98 -42.02 7.13
C GLN A 429 -27.54 -42.55 8.45
N LEU A 430 -26.69 -43.09 9.33
CA LEU A 430 -27.09 -43.54 10.67
C LEU A 430 -27.67 -42.40 11.51
N SER A 431 -27.06 -41.20 11.46
CA SER A 431 -27.54 -40.03 12.22
C SER A 431 -28.91 -39.49 11.78
N GLN A 432 -29.40 -39.85 10.59
CA GLN A 432 -30.74 -39.49 10.11
C GLN A 432 -31.83 -40.49 10.57
N VAL A 433 -31.44 -41.68 11.03
CA VAL A 433 -32.36 -42.78 11.38
C VAL A 433 -32.34 -43.10 12.88
N TYR A 434 -31.17 -43.03 13.51
CA TYR A 434 -30.95 -43.40 14.91
C TYR A 434 -30.66 -42.18 15.77
N SER A 435 -31.31 -42.10 16.94
CA SER A 435 -30.94 -41.14 18.00
C SER A 435 -29.77 -41.66 18.84
N SER A 436 -29.63 -42.98 18.99
CA SER A 436 -28.49 -43.62 19.64
C SER A 436 -28.23 -45.02 19.05
N ILE A 437 -26.96 -45.41 19.02
CA ILE A 437 -26.48 -46.73 18.58
C ILE A 437 -25.38 -47.22 19.54
N LYS A 438 -25.19 -48.53 19.69
CA LYS A 438 -24.02 -49.05 20.42
C LYS A 438 -22.74 -48.96 19.59
N ILE A 439 -21.60 -48.88 20.26
CA ILE A 439 -20.28 -48.97 19.61
C ILE A 439 -20.12 -50.35 18.96
N ASP A 440 -20.45 -51.42 19.69
CA ASP A 440 -20.43 -52.82 19.21
C ASP A 440 -21.12 -52.99 17.85
N ASN A 441 -22.36 -52.46 17.73
CA ASN A 441 -23.16 -52.51 16.50
C ASN A 441 -22.52 -51.73 15.33
N LEU A 442 -21.82 -50.62 15.60
CA LEU A 442 -21.11 -49.87 14.57
C LEU A 442 -19.87 -50.65 14.09
N LEU A 443 -19.18 -51.34 14.99
CA LEU A 443 -18.03 -52.19 14.66
C LEU A 443 -18.46 -53.44 13.85
N GLU A 444 -19.61 -54.04 14.20
CA GLU A 444 -20.21 -55.14 13.43
C GLU A 444 -20.54 -54.72 11.98
N LEU A 445 -21.15 -53.55 11.78
CA LEU A 445 -21.43 -53.00 10.44
C LEU A 445 -20.15 -52.77 9.62
N VAL A 446 -19.03 -52.43 10.27
CA VAL A 446 -17.74 -52.17 9.61
C VAL A 446 -16.93 -53.45 9.38
N ALA A 447 -17.21 -54.55 10.09
CA ALA A 447 -16.45 -55.81 10.01
C ALA A 447 -16.26 -56.39 8.57
N PRO A 448 -17.23 -56.32 7.63
CA PRO A 448 -17.01 -56.77 6.25
C PRO A 448 -15.89 -56.01 5.52
N LEU A 449 -15.67 -54.73 5.86
CA LEU A 449 -14.59 -53.91 5.28
C LEU A 449 -13.24 -54.26 5.91
N ARG A 450 -13.20 -54.52 7.23
CA ARG A 450 -12.02 -55.03 7.94
C ARG A 450 -11.53 -56.37 7.36
N ALA A 451 -12.45 -57.29 7.05
CA ALA A 451 -12.12 -58.56 6.41
C ALA A 451 -11.69 -58.43 4.93
N SER A 452 -12.08 -57.35 4.24
CA SER A 452 -11.72 -57.09 2.84
C SER A 452 -10.40 -56.33 2.67
N THR A 453 -9.85 -55.76 3.74
CA THR A 453 -8.62 -54.95 3.69
C THR A 453 -7.43 -55.76 4.16
N THR A 454 -6.40 -55.86 3.32
CA THR A 454 -5.12 -56.45 3.73
C THR A 454 -4.42 -55.53 4.74
N GLU A 455 -3.53 -56.10 5.56
CA GLU A 455 -2.97 -55.55 6.82
C GLU A 455 -2.28 -54.16 6.76
N THR A 456 -2.18 -53.55 5.58
CA THR A 456 -1.47 -52.28 5.34
C THR A 456 -2.31 -51.00 5.53
N SER A 457 -3.59 -51.10 5.93
CA SER A 457 -4.44 -49.91 6.13
C SER A 457 -5.52 -50.12 7.21
N SER A 458 -5.14 -49.92 8.47
CA SER A 458 -5.94 -50.12 9.70
C SER A 458 -7.01 -49.06 9.98
N VAL A 459 -7.63 -48.47 8.94
CA VAL A 459 -8.65 -47.41 9.07
C VAL A 459 -9.93 -47.90 9.78
N PHE A 460 -10.13 -49.22 9.84
CA PHE A 460 -11.32 -49.88 10.42
C PHE A 460 -11.06 -50.59 11.77
N ASP A 461 -9.95 -50.27 12.42
CA ASP A 461 -9.68 -50.66 13.81
C ASP A 461 -10.54 -49.85 14.78
N GLU A 462 -10.81 -50.40 15.96
CA GLU A 462 -11.82 -49.90 16.89
C GLU A 462 -11.47 -48.48 17.40
N GLU A 463 -10.21 -48.28 17.76
CA GLU A 463 -9.65 -46.96 18.10
C GLU A 463 -9.73 -45.95 16.94
N GLN A 464 -9.54 -46.41 15.69
CA GLN A 464 -9.54 -45.53 14.51
C GLN A 464 -10.95 -45.13 14.10
N VAL A 465 -11.93 -46.04 14.23
CA VAL A 465 -13.35 -45.73 14.03
C VAL A 465 -13.83 -44.73 15.09
N GLU A 466 -13.47 -44.92 16.37
CA GLU A 466 -13.82 -43.96 17.43
C GLU A 466 -13.13 -42.59 17.24
N ALA A 467 -11.82 -42.58 16.94
CA ALA A 467 -11.08 -41.35 16.65
C ALA A 467 -11.66 -40.61 15.43
N TYR A 468 -12.17 -41.33 14.43
CA TYR A 468 -12.86 -40.74 13.29
C TYR A 468 -14.21 -40.12 13.68
N VAL A 469 -15.03 -40.82 14.48
CA VAL A 469 -16.29 -40.31 15.05
C VAL A 469 -16.07 -39.02 15.85
N MET A 470 -15.08 -39.03 16.75
CA MET A 470 -14.68 -37.85 17.53
C MET A 470 -14.10 -36.75 16.63
N GLY A 471 -13.45 -37.12 15.52
CA GLY A 471 -13.04 -36.21 14.45
C GLY A 471 -14.22 -35.51 13.76
N CYS A 472 -15.27 -36.25 13.38
CA CYS A 472 -16.50 -35.68 12.80
C CYS A 472 -17.19 -34.70 13.76
N ALA A 473 -17.24 -35.05 15.05
CA ALA A 473 -17.76 -34.17 16.10
C ALA A 473 -16.91 -32.89 16.24
N ARG A 474 -15.58 -33.01 16.31
CA ARG A 474 -14.66 -31.86 16.41
C ARG A 474 -14.70 -30.95 15.18
N ARG A 475 -14.88 -31.51 13.97
CA ARG A 475 -15.06 -30.72 12.74
C ARG A 475 -16.46 -30.09 12.65
N GLY A 476 -17.39 -30.47 13.52
CA GLY A 476 -18.78 -30.02 13.47
C GLY A 476 -19.48 -30.45 12.18
N GLU A 477 -19.24 -31.69 11.76
CA GLU A 477 -19.93 -32.36 10.65
C GLU A 477 -21.21 -33.04 11.13
N LEU A 478 -21.13 -33.69 12.30
CA LEU A 478 -22.21 -34.38 12.99
C LEU A 478 -22.13 -34.04 14.48
N ASN A 479 -23.28 -33.78 15.11
CA ASN A 479 -23.35 -33.55 16.56
C ASN A 479 -23.41 -34.91 17.27
N ILE A 480 -22.30 -35.35 17.86
CA ILE A 480 -22.18 -36.68 18.47
C ILE A 480 -21.72 -36.54 19.93
N ARG A 481 -22.30 -37.37 20.81
CA ARG A 481 -21.84 -37.60 22.19
C ARG A 481 -21.64 -39.10 22.40
N VAL A 482 -20.41 -39.49 22.71
CA VAL A 482 -20.05 -40.87 23.09
C VAL A 482 -20.20 -41.03 24.61
N ASP A 483 -20.73 -42.17 25.04
CA ASP A 483 -20.80 -42.62 26.42
C ASP A 483 -20.17 -44.02 26.52
N HIS A 484 -18.95 -44.07 27.04
CA HIS A 484 -18.19 -45.32 27.21
C HIS A 484 -18.72 -46.19 28.36
N ALA A 485 -19.46 -45.63 29.34
CA ALA A 485 -20.03 -46.43 30.43
C ALA A 485 -21.26 -47.22 29.95
N ALA A 486 -22.00 -46.68 28.98
CA ALA A 486 -23.09 -47.37 28.29
C ALA A 486 -22.67 -48.08 26.98
N GLY A 487 -21.41 -47.92 26.54
CA GLY A 487 -20.91 -48.44 25.26
C GLY A 487 -21.67 -47.88 24.04
N SER A 488 -22.06 -46.60 24.08
CA SER A 488 -23.02 -46.04 23.12
C SER A 488 -22.63 -44.68 22.53
N ILE A 489 -23.11 -44.44 21.32
CA ILE A 489 -22.96 -43.21 20.54
C ILE A 489 -24.35 -42.60 20.40
N SER A 490 -24.52 -41.36 20.85
CA SER A 490 -25.77 -40.60 20.75
C SER A 490 -25.64 -39.44 19.76
N PHE A 491 -26.59 -39.34 18.84
CA PHE A 491 -26.67 -38.29 17.82
C PHE A 491 -27.52 -37.13 18.39
N VAL A 492 -26.87 -36.01 18.67
CA VAL A 492 -27.45 -34.88 19.43
C VAL A 492 -28.04 -33.85 18.47
N ASP A 493 -29.23 -34.16 17.97
CA ASP A 493 -30.01 -33.23 17.15
C ASP A 493 -30.81 -32.26 18.05
N GLY A 494 -30.36 -31.01 18.10
CA GLY A 494 -30.91 -30.01 19.02
C GLY A 494 -31.98 -29.13 18.37
N THR A 495 -33.20 -29.13 18.91
CA THR A 495 -34.33 -28.30 18.45
C THR A 495 -34.00 -26.81 18.27
N PHE A 496 -33.10 -26.28 19.12
CA PHE A 496 -32.59 -24.90 19.07
C PHE A 496 -31.07 -24.82 18.83
N SER A 497 -30.45 -25.86 18.26
CA SER A 497 -29.01 -25.82 17.94
C SER A 497 -28.69 -24.68 16.98
N VAL A 498 -27.76 -23.83 17.39
CA VAL A 498 -27.16 -22.80 16.53
C VAL A 498 -26.28 -23.51 15.53
N ILE A 499 -26.76 -23.64 14.30
CA ILE A 499 -25.93 -24.05 13.18
C ILE A 499 -25.14 -22.82 12.78
N GLU A 500 -23.85 -22.79 13.14
CA GLU A 500 -23.00 -21.59 13.04
C GLU A 500 -22.82 -21.08 11.61
N ASP A 501 -22.93 -21.96 10.61
CA ASP A 501 -22.90 -21.60 9.18
C ASP A 501 -24.17 -22.10 8.46
N PRO A 502 -25.08 -21.19 8.05
CA PRO A 502 -26.27 -21.54 7.27
C PRO A 502 -25.96 -22.29 5.97
N SER A 503 -24.80 -22.05 5.35
CA SER A 503 -24.40 -22.73 4.11
C SER A 503 -24.05 -24.20 4.33
N SER A 504 -23.66 -24.58 5.55
CA SER A 504 -23.45 -25.99 5.92
C SER A 504 -24.79 -26.74 6.05
N SER A 505 -25.82 -26.13 6.63
CA SER A 505 -27.17 -26.72 6.70
C SER A 505 -27.80 -26.94 5.33
N SER A 506 -27.77 -25.92 4.46
CA SER A 506 -28.37 -26.00 3.11
C SER A 506 -27.79 -27.10 2.23
N MET A 507 -26.56 -27.55 2.52
CA MET A 507 -25.84 -28.56 1.74
C MET A 507 -26.11 -29.99 2.20
N ALA A 508 -26.55 -30.19 3.45
CA ALA A 508 -27.03 -31.47 3.96
C ALA A 508 -28.50 -31.71 3.58
N ALA A 509 -29.34 -30.67 3.69
CA ALA A 509 -30.78 -30.75 3.45
C ALA A 509 -31.16 -31.24 2.03
N THR A 510 -30.34 -31.00 1.00
CA THR A 510 -30.66 -31.39 -0.39
C THR A 510 -30.59 -32.90 -0.68
N GLY A 511 -30.22 -33.74 0.30
CA GLY A 511 -30.15 -35.19 0.16
C GLY A 511 -30.43 -35.96 1.45
N ALA A 512 -31.04 -35.31 2.45
CA ALA A 512 -31.48 -35.97 3.67
C ALA A 512 -32.88 -36.56 3.47
N ILE A 513 -33.11 -37.80 3.91
CA ILE A 513 -34.43 -38.45 3.81
C ILE A 513 -35.37 -37.94 4.91
N GLN A 514 -34.82 -37.56 6.07
CA GLN A 514 -35.53 -36.89 7.14
C GLN A 514 -34.83 -35.56 7.48
N PRO A 515 -35.56 -34.43 7.50
CA PRO A 515 -34.99 -33.17 7.99
C PRO A 515 -34.72 -33.25 9.50
N SER A 516 -33.61 -32.67 9.95
CA SER A 516 -33.27 -32.53 11.37
C SER A 516 -34.43 -31.88 12.14
N THR A 517 -34.67 -32.26 13.39
CA THR A 517 -35.64 -31.62 14.29
C THR A 517 -35.41 -30.10 14.41
N SER A 518 -34.15 -29.66 14.33
CA SER A 518 -33.76 -28.25 14.26
C SER A 518 -34.30 -27.57 12.99
N GLU A 519 -34.16 -28.23 11.84
CA GLU A 519 -34.68 -27.76 10.55
C GLU A 519 -36.21 -27.83 10.51
N VAL A 520 -36.81 -28.90 11.02
CA VAL A 520 -38.26 -29.05 11.19
C VAL A 520 -38.81 -27.89 12.02
N VAL A 521 -38.25 -27.59 13.19
CA VAL A 521 -38.70 -26.46 14.04
C VAL A 521 -38.60 -25.12 13.30
N LYS A 522 -37.52 -24.90 12.54
CA LYS A 522 -37.31 -23.68 11.72
C LYS A 522 -38.27 -23.59 10.53
N THR A 523 -38.64 -24.71 9.91
CA THR A 523 -39.44 -24.77 8.68
C THR A 523 -40.92 -25.07 8.90
N ARG A 524 -41.38 -25.47 10.09
CA ARG A 524 -42.80 -25.83 10.34
C ARG A 524 -43.78 -24.78 9.87
N LEU A 525 -43.50 -23.48 10.04
CA LEU A 525 -44.39 -22.40 9.60
C LEU A 525 -44.42 -22.24 8.07
N SER A 526 -43.29 -22.37 7.37
CA SER A 526 -43.26 -22.30 5.90
C SER A 526 -43.82 -23.58 5.28
N ALA A 527 -43.53 -24.76 5.84
CA ALA A 527 -44.12 -26.02 5.43
C ALA A 527 -45.66 -26.02 5.62
N LEU A 528 -46.15 -25.55 6.77
CA LEU A 528 -47.58 -25.36 7.01
C LEU A 528 -48.19 -24.39 6.00
N ALA A 529 -47.56 -23.24 5.74
CA ALA A 529 -48.05 -22.26 4.78
C ALA A 529 -48.10 -22.81 3.34
N THR A 530 -47.09 -23.56 2.90
CA THR A 530 -47.07 -24.20 1.58
C THR A 530 -48.09 -25.33 1.49
N CYS A 531 -48.21 -26.18 2.51
CA CYS A 531 -49.22 -27.24 2.55
C CYS A 531 -50.65 -26.66 2.56
N LEU A 532 -50.88 -25.59 3.34
CA LEU A 532 -52.15 -24.87 3.35
C LEU A 532 -52.45 -24.23 2.00
N HIS A 533 -51.47 -23.55 1.39
CA HIS A 533 -51.62 -22.93 0.07
C HIS A 533 -51.95 -23.97 -1.02
N ASN A 534 -51.22 -25.08 -1.05
CA ASN A 534 -51.46 -26.18 -2.00
C ASN A 534 -52.82 -26.85 -1.76
N SER A 535 -53.22 -27.02 -0.48
CA SER A 535 -54.54 -27.57 -0.13
C SER A 535 -55.67 -26.62 -0.52
N LEU A 536 -55.51 -25.32 -0.29
CA LEU A 536 -56.47 -24.30 -0.73
C LEU A 536 -56.56 -24.24 -2.26
N ALA A 537 -55.43 -24.32 -2.97
CA ALA A 537 -55.41 -24.36 -4.43
C ALA A 537 -56.03 -25.65 -5.02
N ALA A 538 -56.07 -26.75 -4.27
CA ALA A 538 -56.72 -28.00 -4.67
C ALA A 538 -58.22 -28.05 -4.31
N VAL A 539 -58.61 -27.54 -3.13
CA VAL A 539 -60.00 -27.56 -2.62
C VAL A 539 -60.82 -26.39 -3.17
N TYR A 540 -60.20 -25.22 -3.32
CA TYR A 540 -60.77 -24.01 -3.89
C TYR A 540 -59.80 -23.45 -4.94
N PRO A 541 -59.64 -24.14 -6.09
CA PRO A 541 -58.81 -23.64 -7.18
C PRO A 541 -59.28 -22.23 -7.57
N PRO A 542 -58.35 -21.26 -7.71
CA PRO A 542 -58.73 -19.89 -8.06
C PRO A 542 -59.47 -19.92 -9.40
N ALA A 543 -60.73 -19.46 -9.38
CA ALA A 543 -61.58 -19.49 -10.57
C ALA A 543 -60.84 -18.85 -11.75
N PRO A 544 -60.79 -19.50 -12.93
CA PRO A 544 -60.10 -18.93 -14.07
C PRO A 544 -60.72 -17.57 -14.40
N LEU A 545 -59.89 -16.53 -14.43
CA LEU A 545 -60.29 -15.19 -14.88
C LEU A 545 -61.08 -15.32 -16.19
N SER A 546 -62.23 -14.63 -16.31
CA SER A 546 -62.99 -14.64 -17.57
C SER A 546 -62.08 -14.29 -18.74
N ALA A 547 -62.35 -14.82 -19.94
CA ALA A 547 -61.57 -14.53 -21.14
C ALA A 547 -61.39 -13.01 -21.34
N ASP A 548 -62.43 -12.22 -21.08
CA ASP A 548 -62.40 -10.76 -21.17
C ASP A 548 -61.48 -10.13 -20.11
N ALA A 549 -61.45 -10.69 -18.90
CA ALA A 549 -60.57 -10.22 -17.82
C ALA A 549 -59.10 -10.60 -18.08
N GLN A 550 -58.84 -11.78 -18.66
CA GLN A 550 -57.50 -12.15 -19.13
C GLN A 550 -57.03 -11.25 -20.27
N GLN A 551 -57.91 -10.96 -21.24
CA GLN A 551 -57.60 -10.04 -22.36
C GLN A 551 -57.41 -8.60 -21.87
N ALA A 552 -58.19 -8.13 -20.90
CA ALA A 552 -58.01 -6.82 -20.27
C ALA A 552 -56.67 -6.72 -19.52
N GLN A 553 -56.30 -7.74 -18.74
CA GLN A 553 -54.99 -7.77 -18.06
C GLN A 553 -53.84 -7.89 -19.07
N PHE A 554 -53.97 -8.70 -20.12
CA PHE A 554 -52.95 -8.84 -21.16
C PHE A 554 -52.77 -7.56 -21.97
N THR A 555 -53.85 -6.89 -22.37
CA THR A 555 -53.77 -5.61 -23.09
C THR A 555 -53.23 -4.49 -22.20
N ALA A 556 -53.59 -4.45 -20.91
CA ALA A 556 -52.99 -3.54 -19.94
C ALA A 556 -51.48 -3.80 -19.75
N LEU A 557 -51.06 -5.07 -19.67
CA LEU A 557 -49.64 -5.46 -19.58
C LEU A 557 -48.86 -5.13 -20.85
N VAL A 558 -49.45 -5.34 -22.04
CA VAL A 558 -48.87 -4.93 -23.32
C VAL A 558 -48.75 -3.40 -23.42
N ALA A 559 -49.77 -2.66 -22.97
CA ALA A 559 -49.72 -1.20 -22.92
C ALA A 559 -48.64 -0.69 -21.95
N ALA A 560 -48.53 -1.30 -20.76
CA ALA A 560 -47.49 -1.00 -19.77
C ALA A 560 -46.08 -1.31 -20.32
N ALA A 561 -45.88 -2.48 -20.96
CA ALA A 561 -44.61 -2.85 -21.57
C ALA A 561 -44.24 -1.94 -22.76
N GLN A 562 -45.22 -1.47 -23.54
CA GLN A 562 -44.99 -0.45 -24.58
C GLN A 562 -44.64 0.92 -23.98
N ALA A 563 -45.28 1.33 -22.89
CA ALA A 563 -44.97 2.56 -22.17
C ALA A 563 -43.56 2.50 -21.55
N GLU A 564 -43.20 1.39 -20.91
CA GLU A 564 -41.85 1.16 -20.39
C GLU A 564 -40.81 1.14 -21.51
N ARG A 565 -41.07 0.45 -22.63
CA ARG A 565 -40.17 0.45 -23.80
C ARG A 565 -39.93 1.87 -24.35
N LYS A 566 -40.98 2.71 -24.43
CA LYS A 566 -40.86 4.13 -24.80
C LYS A 566 -40.05 4.92 -23.76
N ALA A 567 -40.33 4.73 -22.47
CA ALA A 567 -39.59 5.36 -21.38
C ALA A 567 -38.10 4.95 -21.36
N LEU A 568 -37.78 3.69 -21.64
CA LEU A 568 -36.42 3.17 -21.77
C LEU A 568 -35.71 3.73 -23.01
N GLN A 569 -36.40 3.93 -24.14
CA GLN A 569 -35.85 4.62 -25.31
C GLN A 569 -35.50 6.08 -24.98
N VAL A 570 -36.41 6.82 -24.34
CA VAL A 570 -36.16 8.19 -23.87
C VAL A 570 -35.02 8.23 -22.86
N ARG A 571 -35.01 7.34 -21.86
CA ARG A 571 -33.93 7.22 -20.86
C ARG A 571 -32.59 6.91 -21.52
N ARG A 572 -32.54 6.04 -22.53
CA ARG A 572 -31.32 5.74 -23.30
C ARG A 572 -30.82 6.95 -24.08
N ALA A 573 -31.71 7.73 -24.70
CA ALA A 573 -31.35 8.97 -25.39
C ALA A 573 -30.82 10.03 -24.41
N VAL A 574 -31.47 10.21 -23.25
CA VAL A 574 -31.02 11.13 -22.18
C VAL A 574 -29.67 10.69 -21.60
N VAL A 575 -29.44 9.39 -21.41
CA VAL A 575 -28.15 8.85 -20.93
C VAL A 575 -27.04 9.01 -21.98
N ALA A 576 -27.34 8.80 -23.27
CA ALA A 576 -26.39 9.07 -24.36
C ALA A 576 -25.98 10.56 -24.36
N ARG A 577 -26.96 11.47 -24.40
CA ARG A 577 -26.72 12.92 -24.38
C ARG A 577 -25.99 13.40 -23.11
N ARG A 578 -26.27 12.79 -21.95
CA ARG A 578 -25.50 13.04 -20.71
C ARG A 578 -24.07 12.52 -20.78
N ARG A 579 -23.81 11.37 -21.44
CA ARG A 579 -22.46 10.83 -21.64
C ARG A 579 -21.65 11.68 -22.62
N GLU A 580 -22.28 12.14 -23.69
CA GLU A 580 -21.71 13.09 -24.65
C GLU A 580 -21.30 14.38 -23.95
N LEU A 581 -22.24 15.07 -23.28
CA LEU A 581 -21.96 16.30 -22.51
C LEU A 581 -20.90 16.10 -21.41
N ALA A 582 -20.89 14.95 -20.73
CA ALA A 582 -19.85 14.62 -19.75
C ALA A 582 -18.48 14.45 -20.41
N SER A 583 -18.41 13.84 -21.60
CA SER A 583 -17.16 13.69 -22.35
C SER A 583 -16.66 15.03 -22.92
N GLU A 584 -17.56 15.92 -23.36
CA GLU A 584 -17.22 17.28 -23.78
C GLU A 584 -16.68 18.12 -22.61
N LEU A 585 -17.32 18.04 -21.44
CA LEU A 585 -16.87 18.72 -20.22
C LEU A 585 -15.53 18.17 -19.71
N ALA A 586 -15.31 16.86 -19.81
CA ALA A 586 -14.01 16.24 -19.51
C ALA A 586 -12.93 16.74 -20.48
N ALA A 587 -13.18 16.69 -21.80
CA ALA A 587 -12.24 17.15 -22.82
C ALA A 587 -11.96 18.66 -22.76
N ARG A 588 -12.93 19.49 -22.31
CA ARG A 588 -12.70 20.92 -22.01
C ARG A 588 -11.79 21.10 -20.79
N LYS A 589 -12.04 20.38 -19.70
CA LYS A 589 -11.19 20.43 -18.49
C LYS A 589 -9.76 19.94 -18.75
N GLU A 590 -9.61 18.86 -19.53
CA GLU A 590 -8.29 18.35 -19.92
C GLU A 590 -7.50 19.36 -20.77
N LYS A 591 -8.17 20.04 -21.72
CA LYS A 591 -7.58 21.14 -22.50
C LYS A 591 -7.20 22.34 -21.63
N GLU A 592 -7.98 22.65 -20.60
CA GLU A 592 -7.68 23.73 -19.66
C GLU A 592 -6.54 23.37 -18.68
N GLU A 593 -6.49 22.13 -18.20
CA GLU A 593 -5.38 21.67 -17.36
C GLU A 593 -4.08 21.56 -18.16
N THR A 594 -4.13 21.11 -19.41
CA THR A 594 -2.95 21.08 -20.29
C THR A 594 -2.48 22.48 -20.69
N SER A 595 -3.38 23.45 -20.93
CA SER A 595 -2.97 24.85 -21.15
C SER A 595 -2.36 25.47 -19.89
N ARG A 596 -2.99 25.30 -18.71
CA ARG A 596 -2.44 25.76 -17.41
C ARG A 596 -1.07 25.15 -17.10
N ARG A 597 -0.87 23.86 -17.36
CA ARG A 597 0.44 23.19 -17.20
C ARG A 597 1.46 23.69 -18.23
N ALA A 598 1.06 23.93 -19.47
CA ALA A 598 1.92 24.52 -20.50
C ALA A 598 2.37 25.95 -20.12
N GLU A 599 1.45 26.80 -19.67
CA GLU A 599 1.75 28.16 -19.21
C GLU A 599 2.66 28.19 -17.98
N ALA A 600 2.44 27.31 -17.01
CA ALA A 600 3.34 27.15 -15.86
C ALA A 600 4.75 26.75 -16.32
N SER A 601 4.86 25.75 -17.21
CA SER A 601 6.16 25.31 -17.76
C SER A 601 6.86 26.37 -18.62
N ARG A 602 6.11 27.31 -19.23
CA ARG A 602 6.68 28.46 -19.95
C ARG A 602 7.24 29.49 -18.98
N LYS A 603 6.48 29.86 -17.93
CA LYS A 603 6.94 30.80 -16.89
C LYS A 603 8.19 30.27 -16.16
N GLU A 604 8.20 29.00 -15.79
CA GLU A 604 9.37 28.36 -15.16
C GLU A 604 10.60 28.35 -16.08
N LYS A 605 10.41 28.10 -17.39
CA LYS A 605 11.50 28.18 -18.39
C LYS A 605 11.98 29.62 -18.59
N GLU A 606 11.09 30.59 -18.71
CA GLU A 606 11.46 32.01 -18.83
C GLU A 606 12.22 32.52 -17.60
N GLU A 607 11.83 32.10 -16.39
CA GLU A 607 12.59 32.42 -15.17
C GLU A 607 13.94 31.71 -15.10
N ALA A 608 14.00 30.44 -15.48
CA ALA A 608 15.25 29.67 -15.52
C ALA A 608 16.22 30.22 -16.59
N GLU A 609 15.72 30.63 -17.75
CA GLU A 609 16.51 31.25 -18.81
C GLU A 609 16.96 32.66 -18.41
N ARG A 610 16.12 33.49 -17.76
CA ARG A 610 16.56 34.78 -17.21
C ARG A 610 17.73 34.61 -16.24
N ARG A 611 17.63 33.69 -15.27
CA ARG A 611 18.72 33.42 -14.30
C ARG A 611 19.99 32.90 -14.99
N ARG A 612 19.85 31.99 -15.96
CA ARG A 612 20.99 31.48 -16.76
C ARG A 612 21.63 32.57 -17.62
N VAL A 613 20.84 33.46 -18.23
CA VAL A 613 21.32 34.58 -19.05
C VAL A 613 21.98 35.65 -18.18
N GLU A 614 21.50 35.91 -16.96
CA GLU A 614 22.14 36.82 -16.01
C GLU A 614 23.49 36.27 -15.52
N ASP A 615 23.57 34.99 -15.15
CA ASP A 615 24.83 34.35 -14.72
C ASP A 615 25.83 34.15 -15.88
N ALA A 616 25.36 33.82 -17.08
CA ALA A 616 26.19 33.74 -18.28
C ALA A 616 26.74 35.13 -18.64
N ARG A 617 25.87 36.15 -18.76
CA ARG A 617 26.30 37.52 -19.08
C ARG A 617 27.29 38.06 -18.06
N ARG A 618 27.14 37.79 -16.76
CA ARG A 618 28.14 38.21 -15.75
C ARG A 618 29.53 37.61 -16.03
N LYS A 619 29.61 36.34 -16.38
CA LYS A 619 30.88 35.62 -16.62
C LYS A 619 31.47 35.84 -18.02
N GLU A 620 30.62 36.10 -19.00
CA GLU A 620 31.02 36.44 -20.37
C GLU A 620 31.48 37.91 -20.47
N VAL A 621 30.77 38.86 -19.85
CA VAL A 621 31.12 40.30 -19.90
C VAL A 621 32.49 40.59 -19.27
N GLU A 622 32.91 39.88 -18.23
CA GLU A 622 34.24 40.08 -17.63
C GLU A 622 35.41 39.55 -18.47
N ARG A 623 35.18 38.54 -19.32
CA ARG A 623 36.19 37.98 -20.24
C ARG A 623 36.17 38.73 -21.57
N ALA A 624 34.99 38.83 -22.16
CA ALA A 624 34.77 39.50 -23.43
C ALA A 624 35.18 40.97 -23.39
N ARG A 625 35.01 41.72 -22.28
CA ARG A 625 35.53 43.11 -22.20
C ARG A 625 37.03 43.19 -22.48
N LYS A 626 37.83 42.30 -21.89
CA LYS A 626 39.30 42.34 -22.00
C LYS A 626 39.80 41.92 -23.38
N GLU A 627 39.10 41.00 -24.06
CA GLU A 627 39.42 40.58 -25.42
C GLU A 627 38.89 41.58 -26.47
N ILE A 628 37.69 42.11 -26.28
CA ILE A 628 37.04 43.08 -27.18
C ILE A 628 37.71 44.47 -27.12
N GLU A 629 38.25 44.90 -25.97
CA GLU A 629 39.00 46.17 -25.89
C GLU A 629 40.29 46.12 -26.72
N ALA A 630 41.03 45.01 -26.68
CA ALA A 630 42.19 44.80 -27.55
C ALA A 630 41.77 44.77 -29.03
N ILE A 631 40.83 43.89 -29.40
CA ILE A 631 40.39 43.68 -30.78
C ILE A 631 39.80 44.98 -31.40
N ARG A 632 39.01 45.76 -30.64
CA ARG A 632 38.45 47.03 -31.14
C ARG A 632 39.50 48.05 -31.56
N THR A 633 40.66 48.10 -30.90
CA THR A 633 41.73 49.05 -31.29
C THR A 633 42.43 48.67 -32.60
N GLU A 634 42.27 47.42 -33.06
CA GLU A 634 42.84 46.92 -34.32
C GLU A 634 41.80 46.83 -35.44
N GLU A 635 40.56 46.46 -35.11
CA GLU A 635 39.45 46.41 -36.08
C GLU A 635 38.96 47.80 -36.46
N ALA A 636 38.88 48.77 -35.53
CA ALA A 636 38.49 50.14 -35.85
C ALA A 636 39.44 50.78 -36.90
N ARG A 637 40.73 50.43 -36.86
CA ARG A 637 41.73 50.89 -37.84
C ARG A 637 41.56 50.26 -39.23
N LYS A 638 41.00 49.05 -39.32
CA LYS A 638 40.80 48.31 -40.58
C LYS A 638 39.41 48.57 -41.19
N LEU A 639 38.37 48.76 -40.37
CA LEU A 639 37.02 49.08 -40.83
C LEU A 639 36.90 50.51 -41.39
N ALA A 640 37.66 51.46 -40.82
CA ALA A 640 37.74 52.83 -41.31
C ALA A 640 38.32 52.96 -42.74
N GLN A 641 39.04 51.94 -43.21
CA GLN A 641 39.63 51.92 -44.56
C GLN A 641 38.69 51.29 -45.59
N SER A 642 37.94 50.24 -45.23
CA SER A 642 37.12 49.47 -46.18
C SER A 642 35.72 50.05 -46.45
N LEU A 643 35.14 50.81 -45.51
CA LEU A 643 33.85 51.48 -45.74
C LEU A 643 33.94 52.76 -46.60
N LYS A 644 35.15 53.17 -46.99
CA LYS A 644 35.38 54.28 -47.93
C LYS A 644 35.07 53.92 -49.40
N GLU A 645 34.95 52.63 -49.72
CA GLU A 645 34.96 52.12 -51.11
C GLU A 645 33.59 51.73 -51.68
N LYS A 646 32.49 51.86 -50.92
CA LYS A 646 31.12 51.55 -51.39
C LYS A 646 30.13 52.68 -51.08
N GLY A 647 30.33 53.83 -51.72
CA GLY A 647 29.48 55.00 -51.55
C GLY A 647 28.05 54.79 -52.06
N THR A 648 27.05 54.98 -51.20
CA THR A 648 25.63 55.06 -51.59
C THR A 648 24.79 55.94 -50.65
N LEU A 649 25.40 56.98 -50.08
CA LEU A 649 24.68 58.02 -49.33
C LEU A 649 25.25 59.41 -49.67
N LYS A 650 24.39 60.45 -49.61
CA LYS A 650 24.79 61.84 -49.81
C LYS A 650 25.35 62.43 -48.50
N VAL A 651 26.09 63.52 -48.66
CA VAL A 651 27.13 64.00 -47.74
C VAL A 651 26.86 65.44 -47.33
N ASP A 652 27.34 65.84 -46.15
CA ASP A 652 27.93 67.17 -45.95
C ASP A 652 29.21 67.05 -45.08
N VAL A 653 30.23 67.87 -45.38
CA VAL A 653 31.63 67.64 -44.95
C VAL A 653 32.05 68.57 -43.79
N ALA A 654 31.13 68.85 -42.85
CA ALA A 654 31.38 69.79 -41.74
C ALA A 654 31.42 69.14 -40.34
N GLU A 655 30.88 67.92 -40.18
CA GLU A 655 30.77 67.25 -38.86
C GLU A 655 31.52 65.90 -38.80
N MET A 656 32.37 65.62 -39.79
CA MET A 656 32.93 64.28 -40.06
C MET A 656 34.01 63.79 -39.09
N GLU A 657 34.21 64.47 -37.95
CA GLU A 657 35.21 64.11 -36.93
C GLU A 657 34.60 63.77 -35.54
N ASN A 658 33.27 63.90 -35.35
CA ASN A 658 32.59 63.57 -34.08
C ASN A 658 31.48 62.50 -34.19
N LEU A 659 31.21 61.94 -35.38
CA LEU A 659 30.17 60.91 -35.58
C LEU A 659 30.73 59.50 -35.41
N SER A 660 30.54 58.93 -34.21
CA SER A 660 30.80 57.51 -33.93
C SER A 660 29.68 56.58 -34.43
N THR A 661 29.93 55.26 -34.36
CA THR A 661 28.97 54.20 -34.73
C THR A 661 27.62 54.26 -34.00
N ASP A 662 27.54 54.98 -32.87
CA ASP A 662 26.34 55.09 -32.05
C ASP A 662 25.19 55.79 -32.78
N ASN A 663 25.45 56.82 -33.60
CA ASN A 663 24.38 57.58 -34.26
C ASN A 663 23.66 56.76 -35.35
N LEU A 664 24.35 55.82 -35.99
CA LEU A 664 23.76 54.93 -37.00
C LEU A 664 22.90 53.85 -36.34
N MET A 665 23.35 53.31 -35.19
CA MET A 665 22.49 52.47 -34.33
C MET A 665 21.29 53.24 -33.78
N ARG A 666 21.46 54.50 -33.32
CA ARG A 666 20.37 55.34 -32.81
C ARG A 666 19.27 55.57 -33.84
N LEU A 667 19.61 55.89 -35.09
CA LEU A 667 18.61 56.08 -36.15
C LEU A 667 17.80 54.79 -36.42
N GLN A 668 18.44 53.63 -36.44
CA GLN A 668 17.76 52.35 -36.67
C GLN A 668 16.94 51.89 -35.44
N VAL A 669 17.43 52.17 -34.23
CA VAL A 669 16.67 51.97 -32.98
C VAL A 669 15.47 52.91 -32.90
N GLU A 670 15.60 54.18 -33.30
CA GLU A 670 14.51 55.14 -33.34
C GLU A 670 13.39 54.71 -34.30
N GLN A 671 13.71 54.15 -35.47
CA GLN A 671 12.69 53.61 -36.38
C GLN A 671 11.97 52.41 -35.76
N LEU A 672 12.71 51.46 -35.19
CA LEU A 672 12.11 50.30 -34.48
C LEU A 672 11.32 50.71 -33.23
N GLU A 673 11.69 51.80 -32.56
CA GLU A 673 10.92 52.37 -31.46
C GLU A 673 9.66 53.09 -31.95
N LYS A 674 9.71 53.83 -33.05
CA LYS A 674 8.52 54.45 -33.67
C LYS A 674 7.49 53.37 -34.07
N GLU A 675 7.92 52.30 -34.72
CA GLU A 675 7.05 51.14 -35.06
C GLU A 675 6.47 50.46 -33.81
N LYS A 676 7.26 50.25 -32.75
CA LYS A 676 6.78 49.69 -31.47
C LYS A 676 5.80 50.62 -30.75
N ARG A 677 6.03 51.93 -30.77
CA ARG A 677 5.13 52.95 -30.19
C ARG A 677 3.79 52.94 -30.94
N GLU A 678 3.80 52.89 -32.26
CA GLU A 678 2.58 52.72 -33.06
C GLU A 678 1.83 51.40 -32.78
N LEU A 679 2.54 50.27 -32.69
CA LEU A 679 1.92 48.97 -32.38
C LEU A 679 1.31 48.96 -30.98
N THR A 680 1.98 49.54 -29.99
CA THR A 680 1.45 49.64 -28.61
C THR A 680 0.28 50.62 -28.52
N GLU A 681 0.26 51.72 -29.28
CA GLU A 681 -0.90 52.61 -29.41
C GLU A 681 -2.10 51.88 -30.06
N LYS A 682 -1.88 51.15 -31.15
CA LYS A 682 -2.92 50.32 -31.82
C LYS A 682 -3.48 49.26 -30.85
N MET A 683 -2.63 48.60 -30.06
CA MET A 683 -3.05 47.68 -28.98
C MET A 683 -3.79 48.39 -27.83
N ARG A 684 -3.41 49.64 -27.48
CA ARG A 684 -4.10 50.46 -26.46
C ARG A 684 -5.50 50.88 -26.90
N ILE A 685 -5.72 51.08 -28.21
CA ILE A 685 -7.04 51.36 -28.78
C ILE A 685 -7.89 50.07 -28.84
N ALA A 686 -7.29 48.95 -29.24
CA ALA A 686 -7.98 47.65 -29.28
C ALA A 686 -8.43 47.17 -27.89
N SER A 687 -7.57 47.25 -26.88
CA SER A 687 -7.90 46.92 -25.48
C SER A 687 -9.02 47.80 -24.92
N LYS A 688 -8.96 49.13 -25.10
CA LYS A 688 -10.08 50.03 -24.76
C LYS A 688 -11.39 49.62 -25.44
N ARG A 689 -11.35 49.22 -26.72
CA ARG A 689 -12.55 48.76 -27.44
C ARG A 689 -13.11 47.46 -26.84
N ILE A 690 -12.25 46.54 -26.41
CA ILE A 690 -12.65 45.32 -25.68
C ILE A 690 -13.26 45.68 -24.33
N ASP A 691 -12.62 46.54 -23.52
CA ASP A 691 -13.16 47.04 -22.25
C ASP A 691 -14.55 47.69 -22.40
N HIS A 692 -14.78 48.43 -23.49
CA HIS A 692 -16.07 49.04 -23.78
C HIS A 692 -17.14 48.01 -24.15
N ILE A 693 -16.79 46.97 -24.92
CA ILE A 693 -17.69 45.86 -25.29
C ILE A 693 -18.01 45.01 -24.06
N GLU A 694 -17.02 44.64 -23.26
CA GLU A 694 -17.20 43.85 -22.03
C GLU A 694 -18.01 44.63 -20.98
N ARG A 695 -17.84 45.96 -20.90
CA ARG A 695 -18.66 46.84 -20.06
C ARG A 695 -20.07 47.06 -20.61
N ALA A 696 -20.32 46.80 -21.90
CA ALA A 696 -21.67 46.74 -22.46
C ALA A 696 -22.35 45.40 -22.11
N TYR A 697 -21.68 44.26 -22.31
CA TYR A 697 -22.20 42.96 -21.89
C TYR A 697 -22.51 42.93 -20.39
N ARG A 698 -21.60 43.40 -19.51
CA ARG A 698 -21.86 43.51 -18.07
C ARG A 698 -22.96 44.50 -17.67
N LYS A 699 -23.44 45.37 -18.57
CA LYS A 699 -24.64 46.18 -18.34
C LYS A 699 -25.93 45.41 -18.65
N GLU A 700 -25.94 44.63 -19.72
CA GLU A 700 -27.07 43.76 -20.11
C GLU A 700 -27.19 42.52 -19.19
N GLU A 701 -26.07 41.97 -18.73
CA GLU A 701 -26.04 40.82 -17.80
C GLU A 701 -26.57 41.18 -16.40
N ARG A 702 -26.30 42.39 -15.90
CA ARG A 702 -26.72 42.84 -14.56
C ARG A 702 -28.22 42.66 -14.24
N PRO A 703 -29.17 43.13 -15.08
CA PRO A 703 -30.59 42.91 -14.85
C PRO A 703 -31.04 41.46 -15.06
N LEU A 704 -30.27 40.64 -15.81
CA LEU A 704 -30.55 39.20 -15.94
C LEU A 704 -30.10 38.44 -14.68
N LEU A 705 -28.92 38.74 -14.16
CA LEU A 705 -28.40 38.19 -12.89
C LEU A 705 -29.26 38.59 -11.69
N ALA A 706 -29.84 39.80 -11.69
CA ALA A 706 -30.81 40.21 -10.67
C ALA A 706 -32.06 39.31 -10.68
N LYS A 707 -32.65 39.09 -11.86
CA LYS A 707 -33.83 38.21 -12.03
C LYS A 707 -33.54 36.75 -11.71
N ASP A 708 -32.38 36.25 -12.11
CA ASP A 708 -31.95 34.87 -11.79
C ASP A 708 -31.75 34.71 -10.27
N TYR A 709 -31.24 35.74 -9.58
CA TYR A 709 -31.12 35.77 -8.13
C TYR A 709 -32.47 35.94 -7.40
N GLU A 710 -33.45 36.63 -7.98
CA GLU A 710 -34.83 36.67 -7.49
C GLU A 710 -35.49 35.29 -7.58
N VAL A 711 -35.41 34.64 -8.75
CA VAL A 711 -35.88 33.25 -8.97
C VAL A 711 -35.14 32.28 -8.05
N GLN A 712 -33.84 32.45 -7.83
CA GLN A 712 -33.10 31.63 -6.87
C GLN A 712 -33.63 31.84 -5.44
N GLN A 713 -33.85 33.08 -4.99
CA GLN A 713 -34.41 33.35 -3.67
C GLN A 713 -35.80 32.74 -3.46
N GLU A 714 -36.66 32.73 -4.48
CA GLU A 714 -37.97 32.08 -4.40
C GLU A 714 -37.83 30.55 -4.28
N ASN A 715 -36.97 29.93 -5.08
CA ASN A 715 -36.70 28.49 -5.00
C ASN A 715 -36.04 28.09 -3.67
N ASP A 716 -35.04 28.84 -3.19
CA ASP A 716 -34.35 28.59 -1.92
C ASP A 716 -35.31 28.80 -0.73
N ARG A 717 -36.23 29.77 -0.80
CA ARG A 717 -37.28 29.98 0.21
C ARG A 717 -38.30 28.83 0.21
N ALA A 718 -38.78 28.42 -0.96
CA ALA A 718 -39.70 27.28 -1.09
C ALA A 718 -39.06 25.96 -0.62
N ALA A 719 -37.79 25.73 -0.98
CA ALA A 719 -37.02 24.57 -0.52
C ALA A 719 -36.78 24.60 1.00
N HIS A 720 -36.44 25.76 1.57
CA HIS A 720 -36.31 25.93 3.02
C HIS A 720 -37.64 25.69 3.73
N GLU A 721 -38.75 26.23 3.24
CA GLU A 721 -40.08 25.98 3.81
C GLU A 721 -40.49 24.51 3.74
N ALA A 722 -40.26 23.84 2.61
CA ALA A 722 -40.53 22.41 2.45
C ALA A 722 -39.66 21.58 3.42
N ALA A 723 -38.37 21.91 3.55
CA ALA A 723 -37.47 21.27 4.49
C ALA A 723 -37.87 21.51 5.96
N GLN A 724 -38.35 22.70 6.32
CA GLN A 724 -38.85 22.98 7.67
C GLN A 724 -40.17 22.26 7.95
N LYS A 725 -41.11 22.22 7.00
CA LYS A 725 -42.38 21.46 7.11
C LYS A 725 -42.08 19.97 7.34
N ALA A 726 -41.26 19.36 6.47
CA ALA A 726 -40.82 17.97 6.62
C ALA A 726 -40.04 17.71 7.92
N ARG A 727 -39.21 18.66 8.38
CA ARG A 727 -38.49 18.55 9.66
C ARG A 727 -39.43 18.61 10.86
N ILE A 728 -40.45 19.46 10.84
CA ILE A 728 -41.46 19.58 11.89
C ILE A 728 -42.35 18.33 11.92
N GLU A 729 -42.73 17.80 10.77
CA GLU A 729 -43.51 16.56 10.64
C GLU A 729 -42.71 15.35 11.13
N ALA A 730 -41.45 15.21 10.69
CA ALA A 730 -40.54 14.16 11.19
C ALA A 730 -40.29 14.28 12.69
N ALA A 731 -40.12 15.50 13.23
CA ALA A 731 -39.96 15.72 14.67
C ALA A 731 -41.24 15.40 15.46
N ARG A 732 -42.43 15.70 14.92
CA ARG A 732 -43.73 15.31 15.53
C ARG A 732 -43.92 13.80 15.55
N LEU A 733 -43.63 13.13 14.44
CA LEU A 733 -43.76 11.67 14.31
C LEU A 733 -42.73 10.93 15.18
N ALA A 734 -41.48 11.41 15.20
CA ALA A 734 -40.47 10.90 16.13
C ALA A 734 -40.89 11.11 17.59
N HIS A 735 -41.39 12.30 17.96
CA HIS A 735 -41.88 12.55 19.32
C HIS A 735 -43.09 11.68 19.69
N GLN A 736 -43.99 11.35 18.77
CA GLN A 736 -45.07 10.39 18.98
C GLN A 736 -44.51 8.98 19.24
N GLN A 737 -43.58 8.50 18.40
CA GLN A 737 -42.91 7.21 18.56
C GLN A 737 -42.08 7.14 19.86
N ASP A 738 -41.43 8.24 20.27
CA ASP A 738 -40.71 8.37 21.53
C ASP A 738 -41.66 8.36 22.73
N LEU A 739 -42.85 8.96 22.63
CA LEU A 739 -43.88 8.89 23.68
C LEU A 739 -44.47 7.48 23.80
N GLU A 740 -44.70 6.78 22.70
CA GLU A 740 -45.13 5.37 22.70
C GLU A 740 -44.04 4.44 23.24
N THR A 741 -42.80 4.65 22.82
CA THR A 741 -41.63 3.92 23.31
C THR A 741 -41.39 4.21 24.80
N LYS A 742 -41.58 5.45 25.25
CA LYS A 742 -41.56 5.83 26.68
C LYS A 742 -42.67 5.13 27.46
N LYS A 743 -43.91 5.07 26.95
CA LYS A 743 -45.01 4.30 27.57
C LYS A 743 -44.65 2.82 27.70
N ARG A 744 -44.10 2.20 26.65
CA ARG A 744 -43.65 0.80 26.67
C ARG A 744 -42.49 0.56 27.65
N LEU A 745 -41.50 1.44 27.67
CA LEU A 745 -40.32 1.32 28.54
C LEU A 745 -40.62 1.68 30.01
N LEU A 746 -41.63 2.50 30.29
CA LEU A 746 -42.07 2.80 31.65
C LEU A 746 -42.46 1.53 32.43
N ALA A 747 -43.05 0.53 31.77
CA ALA A 747 -43.37 -0.77 32.38
C ALA A 747 -42.12 -1.57 32.82
N MET A 748 -40.93 -1.25 32.31
CA MET A 748 -39.65 -1.87 32.69
C MET A 748 -38.73 -0.94 33.50
N MET A 749 -39.20 0.25 33.90
CA MET A 749 -38.34 1.25 34.54
C MET A 749 -37.87 0.83 35.93
N ASP A 750 -38.65 0.03 36.66
CA ASP A 750 -38.31 -0.40 38.02
C ASP A 750 -37.33 -1.58 38.04
N ASP A 751 -37.50 -2.56 37.15
CA ASP A 751 -36.46 -3.57 36.85
C ASP A 751 -35.15 -2.90 36.42
N TYR A 752 -35.25 -1.88 35.55
CA TYR A 752 -34.08 -1.12 35.10
C TYR A 752 -33.44 -0.31 36.24
N ARG A 753 -34.21 0.23 37.19
CA ARG A 753 -33.68 0.92 38.38
C ARG A 753 -32.92 -0.06 39.27
N ALA A 754 -33.53 -1.18 39.66
CA ALA A 754 -32.88 -2.21 40.48
C ALA A 754 -31.60 -2.73 39.83
N TYR A 755 -31.64 -3.06 38.53
CA TYR A 755 -30.45 -3.50 37.81
C TYR A 755 -29.39 -2.38 37.68
N ARG A 756 -29.80 -1.13 37.40
CA ARG A 756 -28.89 0.02 37.36
C ARG A 756 -28.22 0.25 38.71
N GLU A 757 -28.92 0.10 39.82
CA GLU A 757 -28.35 0.27 41.16
C GLU A 757 -27.31 -0.81 41.47
N THR A 758 -27.56 -2.09 41.18
CA THR A 758 -26.53 -3.14 41.35
C THR A 758 -25.30 -2.92 40.46
N VAL A 759 -25.48 -2.40 39.23
CA VAL A 759 -24.36 -2.11 38.31
C VAL A 759 -23.62 -0.82 38.69
N VAL A 760 -24.31 0.19 39.20
CA VAL A 760 -23.72 1.45 39.68
C VAL A 760 -22.99 1.24 41.01
N GLY A 761 -23.50 0.38 41.91
CA GLY A 761 -22.78 -0.04 43.12
C GLY A 761 -21.45 -0.70 42.78
N LYS A 762 -21.48 -1.78 41.98
CA LYS A 762 -20.26 -2.48 41.51
C LYS A 762 -19.28 -1.56 40.79
N ARG A 763 -19.77 -0.63 39.96
CA ARG A 763 -18.92 0.38 39.29
C ARG A 763 -18.43 1.48 40.23
N GLY A 764 -19.17 1.81 41.27
CA GLY A 764 -18.76 2.72 42.35
C GLY A 764 -17.61 2.11 43.17
N GLU A 765 -17.71 0.84 43.52
CA GLU A 765 -16.63 0.07 44.16
C GLU A 765 -15.38 0.00 43.27
N GLU A 766 -15.53 -0.34 41.98
CA GLU A 766 -14.44 -0.29 41.01
C GLU A 766 -13.82 1.11 40.89
N PHE A 767 -14.64 2.16 40.86
CA PHE A 767 -14.18 3.54 40.74
C PHE A 767 -13.45 3.99 42.00
N ALA A 768 -13.98 3.71 43.19
CA ALA A 768 -13.32 4.00 44.46
C ALA A 768 -11.97 3.27 44.59
N ARG A 769 -11.90 1.98 44.19
CA ARG A 769 -10.63 1.23 44.13
C ARG A 769 -9.64 1.85 43.15
N ARG A 770 -10.09 2.29 41.96
CA ARG A 770 -9.24 2.99 40.98
C ARG A 770 -8.81 4.38 41.47
N GLN A 771 -9.67 5.11 42.18
CA GLN A 771 -9.37 6.42 42.76
C GLN A 771 -8.31 6.28 43.85
N GLN A 772 -8.49 5.37 44.82
CA GLN A 772 -7.48 5.09 45.86
C GLN A 772 -6.14 4.63 45.26
N ALA A 773 -6.17 3.82 44.20
CA ALA A 773 -4.96 3.41 43.48
C ALA A 773 -4.29 4.56 42.69
N ALA A 774 -5.05 5.55 42.23
CA ALA A 774 -4.52 6.74 41.59
C ALA A 774 -3.97 7.74 42.62
N GLU A 775 -4.66 7.94 43.75
CA GLU A 775 -4.23 8.80 44.86
C GLU A 775 -2.90 8.32 45.44
N ARG A 776 -2.75 7.02 45.72
CA ARG A 776 -1.47 6.42 46.15
C ARG A 776 -0.34 6.68 45.15
N LYS A 777 -0.58 6.49 43.84
CA LYS A 777 0.42 6.78 42.80
C LYS A 777 0.78 8.26 42.72
N ILE A 778 -0.19 9.15 42.91
CA ILE A 778 0.04 10.61 42.97
C ILE A 778 0.86 10.97 44.21
N GLU A 779 0.68 10.30 45.34
CA GLU A 779 1.49 10.48 46.55
C GLU A 779 2.92 9.92 46.38
N GLU A 780 3.08 8.76 45.76
CA GLU A 780 4.37 8.17 45.38
C GLU A 780 5.16 9.09 44.43
N GLU A 781 4.52 9.64 43.39
CA GLU A 781 5.18 10.59 42.49
C GLU A 781 5.46 11.94 43.15
N LYS A 782 4.56 12.46 44.00
CA LYS A 782 4.85 13.64 44.84
C LYS A 782 6.02 13.38 45.78
N ALA A 783 6.18 12.18 46.33
CA ALA A 783 7.34 11.82 47.15
C ALA A 783 8.63 11.80 46.32
N LYS A 784 8.64 11.11 45.17
CA LYS A 784 9.77 11.09 44.23
C LYS A 784 10.18 12.49 43.77
N ARG A 785 9.21 13.36 43.44
CA ARG A 785 9.46 14.73 42.99
C ARG A 785 10.00 15.63 44.10
N ARG A 786 9.56 15.45 45.35
CA ARG A 786 10.15 16.13 46.52
C ARG A 786 11.58 15.67 46.78
N ALA A 787 11.87 14.38 46.65
CA ALA A 787 13.23 13.84 46.78
C ALA A 787 14.18 14.33 45.68
N ALA A 788 13.69 14.49 44.44
CA ALA A 788 14.45 15.08 43.35
C ALA A 788 14.79 16.56 43.62
N VAL A 789 13.79 17.39 43.95
CA VAL A 789 13.99 18.83 44.24
C VAL A 789 14.85 19.08 45.47
N LEU A 790 14.88 18.16 46.45
CA LEU A 790 15.83 18.23 47.57
C LEU A 790 17.26 18.01 47.09
N LYS A 791 17.53 17.00 46.25
CA LYS A 791 18.86 16.77 45.67
C LYS A 791 19.31 17.90 44.76
N GLU A 792 18.42 18.40 43.89
CA GLU A 792 18.72 19.55 43.02
C GLU A 792 19.15 20.77 43.85
N ARG A 793 18.51 21.02 45.00
CA ARG A 793 18.90 22.10 45.93
C ARG A 793 20.19 21.83 46.72
N GLU A 794 20.50 20.58 47.02
CA GLU A 794 21.78 20.19 47.63
C GLU A 794 22.94 20.39 46.63
N GLU A 795 22.73 20.03 45.36
CA GLU A 795 23.67 20.27 44.26
C GLU A 795 23.82 21.75 43.89
N GLU A 796 22.74 22.54 43.86
CA GLU A 796 22.79 23.99 43.66
C GLU A 796 23.55 24.69 44.81
N ARG A 797 23.34 24.27 46.06
CA ARG A 797 24.08 24.82 47.21
C ARG A 797 25.57 24.57 47.11
N LEU A 798 25.99 23.35 46.76
CA LEU A 798 27.41 23.02 46.63
C LEU A 798 28.07 23.86 45.53
N ARG A 799 27.39 24.09 44.40
CA ARG A 799 27.91 24.96 43.33
C ARG A 799 28.02 26.42 43.77
N LEU A 800 27.03 26.94 44.49
CA LEU A 800 27.10 28.31 45.04
C LEU A 800 28.22 28.44 46.08
N GLU A 801 28.46 27.42 46.90
CA GLU A 801 29.58 27.38 47.87
C GLU A 801 30.96 27.26 47.18
N GLU A 802 31.04 26.71 45.96
CA GLU A 802 32.24 26.74 45.11
C GLU A 802 32.41 28.09 44.37
N GLU A 803 31.34 28.63 43.78
CA GLU A 803 31.33 29.91 43.06
C GLU A 803 31.65 31.09 43.99
N GLU A 804 31.13 31.11 45.23
CA GLU A 804 31.42 32.18 46.19
C GLU A 804 32.89 32.17 46.64
N ARG A 805 33.55 31.00 46.66
CA ARG A 805 34.99 30.92 46.93
C ARG A 805 35.82 31.55 45.81
N VAL A 806 35.58 31.14 44.56
CA VAL A 806 36.28 31.68 43.39
C VAL A 806 36.07 33.19 43.28
N ARG A 807 34.85 33.67 43.57
CA ARG A 807 34.53 35.09 43.54
C ARG A 807 35.24 35.90 44.64
N ARG A 808 35.39 35.37 45.87
CA ARG A 808 36.16 36.03 46.94
C ARG A 808 37.65 36.11 46.58
N GLU A 809 38.20 35.05 45.99
CA GLU A 809 39.58 35.02 45.49
C GLU A 809 39.81 36.09 44.39
N GLN A 810 38.83 36.33 43.51
CA GLN A 810 38.87 37.39 42.48
C GLN A 810 38.67 38.81 43.05
N GLU A 811 37.69 39.01 43.94
CA GLU A 811 37.43 40.33 44.54
C GLU A 811 38.60 40.81 45.45
N GLU A 812 39.48 39.92 45.92
CA GLU A 812 40.73 40.31 46.59
C GLU A 812 41.85 40.71 45.63
N GLU A 813 41.80 40.35 44.35
CA GLU A 813 42.75 40.83 43.34
C GLU A 813 42.28 42.15 42.71
N GLU A 814 40.99 42.29 42.38
CA GLU A 814 40.45 43.50 41.74
C GLU A 814 40.56 44.74 42.65
N ARG A 815 40.26 44.62 43.96
CA ARG A 815 40.37 45.75 44.92
C ARG A 815 41.78 46.33 44.98
N ARG A 816 42.81 45.47 44.91
CA ARG A 816 44.22 45.92 44.91
C ARG A 816 44.58 46.70 43.63
N LEU A 817 43.95 46.40 42.49
CA LEU A 817 44.09 47.19 41.27
C LEU A 817 43.18 48.43 41.22
N GLU A 818 42.13 48.54 42.04
CA GLU A 818 41.25 49.72 42.07
C GLU A 818 41.78 50.81 43.00
N GLU A 819 42.33 50.46 44.17
CA GLU A 819 42.98 51.43 45.08
C GLU A 819 44.17 52.15 44.40
N GLU A 820 44.95 51.44 43.58
CA GLU A 820 46.09 52.02 42.86
C GLU A 820 45.67 52.95 41.70
N ARG A 821 44.51 52.72 41.08
CA ARG A 821 43.98 53.55 39.97
C ARG A 821 43.19 54.77 40.45
N ALA A 822 42.41 54.65 41.53
CA ALA A 822 41.63 55.77 42.07
C ALA A 822 42.51 56.96 42.49
N ALA A 823 43.69 56.68 43.04
CA ALA A 823 44.66 57.69 43.49
C ALA A 823 45.28 58.52 42.34
N GLU A 824 45.31 58.02 41.11
CA GLU A 824 45.72 58.81 39.93
C GLU A 824 44.57 59.64 39.35
N GLU A 825 43.33 59.14 39.38
CA GLU A 825 42.19 59.84 38.77
C GLU A 825 41.68 61.01 39.61
N GLU A 826 41.61 60.91 40.95
CA GLU A 826 41.26 62.04 41.83
C GLU A 826 42.21 63.24 41.61
N ARG A 827 43.49 62.99 41.33
CA ARG A 827 44.50 64.03 41.14
C ARG A 827 44.38 64.78 39.82
N ARG A 828 43.78 64.20 38.78
CA ARG A 828 43.55 64.89 37.49
C ARG A 828 42.17 65.55 37.41
N LEU A 829 41.15 64.93 38.00
CA LEU A 829 39.79 65.48 38.00
C LEU A 829 39.70 66.84 38.73
N ALA A 830 40.49 67.02 39.80
CA ALA A 830 40.54 68.27 40.55
C ALA A 830 41.04 69.50 39.76
N GLU A 831 41.93 69.31 38.76
CA GLU A 831 42.37 70.40 37.87
C GLU A 831 41.34 70.65 36.76
N GLU A 832 40.80 69.59 36.14
CA GLU A 832 39.80 69.75 35.06
C GLU A 832 38.44 70.30 35.53
N GLU A 833 38.03 70.09 36.79
CA GLU A 833 36.80 70.72 37.31
C GLU A 833 36.95 72.23 37.54
N ALA A 834 38.14 72.71 37.91
CA ALA A 834 38.39 74.12 38.16
C ALA A 834 38.23 74.98 36.88
N GLU A 835 38.79 74.54 35.75
CA GLU A 835 38.66 75.26 34.48
C GLU A 835 37.24 75.14 33.88
N ARG A 836 36.60 73.96 33.98
CA ARG A 836 35.23 73.76 33.48
C ARG A 836 34.20 74.59 34.25
N ALA A 837 34.35 74.77 35.56
CA ALA A 837 33.48 75.64 36.35
C ALA A 837 33.55 77.11 35.90
N ALA A 838 34.73 77.60 35.50
CA ALA A 838 34.92 78.96 34.99
C ALA A 838 34.31 79.19 33.60
N GLU A 839 34.30 78.16 32.73
CA GLU A 839 33.57 78.20 31.47
C GLU A 839 32.05 78.10 31.65
N GLU A 840 31.58 77.23 32.55
CA GLU A 840 30.14 77.09 32.81
C GLU A 840 29.53 78.37 33.36
N ALA A 841 30.24 79.13 34.21
CA ALA A 841 29.75 80.43 34.69
C ALA A 841 29.41 81.39 33.54
N LYS A 842 30.28 81.46 32.52
CA LYS A 842 30.07 82.31 31.32
C LYS A 842 28.99 81.75 30.39
N LYS A 843 28.85 80.43 30.29
CA LYS A 843 27.79 79.77 29.50
C LYS A 843 26.42 79.99 30.17
N ARG A 844 26.31 79.85 31.49
CA ARG A 844 25.08 80.08 32.27
C ARG A 844 24.58 81.54 32.12
N GLU A 845 25.46 82.54 32.11
CA GLU A 845 25.07 83.95 31.89
C GLU A 845 24.61 84.25 30.45
N ALA A 846 24.96 83.40 29.48
CA ALA A 846 24.42 83.43 28.12
C ALA A 846 23.11 82.62 28.01
N GLU A 847 23.01 81.51 28.74
CA GLU A 847 21.80 80.69 28.81
C GLU A 847 20.66 81.39 29.56
N GLU A 848 20.90 82.23 30.57
CA GLU A 848 19.83 83.06 31.16
C GLU A 848 19.20 84.01 30.13
N LYS A 849 20.03 84.61 29.26
CA LYS A 849 19.58 85.48 28.16
C LYS A 849 18.82 84.69 27.08
N ALA A 850 19.18 83.42 26.84
CA ALA A 850 18.44 82.51 25.97
C ALA A 850 17.16 81.93 26.61
N ALA A 851 17.16 81.73 27.94
CA ALA A 851 16.05 81.19 28.70
C ALA A 851 14.91 82.21 28.82
N ALA A 852 15.21 83.51 28.92
CA ALA A 852 14.21 84.57 28.76
C ALA A 852 13.45 84.41 27.42
N LEU A 853 14.19 84.23 26.32
CA LEU A 853 13.65 84.14 24.96
C LEU A 853 12.93 82.80 24.66
N ARG A 854 13.09 81.78 25.51
CA ARG A 854 12.27 80.55 25.50
C ARG A 854 11.05 80.64 26.41
N ARG A 855 11.17 81.27 27.59
CA ARG A 855 10.04 81.50 28.52
C ARG A 855 8.88 82.24 27.84
N GLU A 856 9.15 83.18 26.92
CA GLU A 856 8.11 83.81 26.10
C GLU A 856 7.33 82.83 25.21
N ARG A 857 8.02 81.87 24.57
CA ARG A 857 7.40 80.89 23.65
C ARG A 857 6.73 79.73 24.37
N GLU A 858 7.14 79.46 25.60
CA GLU A 858 6.50 78.47 26.46
C GLU A 858 5.26 79.06 27.13
N ALA A 859 5.31 80.33 27.57
CA ALA A 859 4.14 81.07 28.06
C ALA A 859 2.98 81.10 27.04
N GLU A 860 3.27 81.32 25.76
CA GLU A 860 2.25 81.35 24.69
C GLU A 860 1.54 79.99 24.51
N ARG A 861 2.21 78.87 24.79
CA ARG A 861 1.63 77.52 24.72
C ARG A 861 1.00 77.05 26.02
N GLU A 862 1.52 77.49 27.16
CA GLU A 862 0.91 77.23 28.46
C GLU A 862 -0.38 78.04 28.67
N ALA A 863 -0.50 79.23 28.07
CA ALA A 863 -1.78 79.97 28.00
C ALA A 863 -2.93 79.16 27.36
N ALA A 864 -2.62 78.29 26.39
CA ALA A 864 -3.58 77.36 25.77
C ALA A 864 -3.86 76.09 26.62
N LEU A 865 -3.09 75.86 27.68
CA LEU A 865 -3.17 74.70 28.57
C LEU A 865 -3.47 75.08 30.04
N GLU A 866 -3.61 76.35 30.37
CA GLU A 866 -4.06 76.80 31.69
C GLU A 866 -5.59 76.98 31.75
N LYS A 867 -6.20 77.48 30.67
CA LYS A 867 -7.63 77.85 30.63
C LYS A 867 -8.62 76.73 31.03
N ALA A 868 -8.28 75.44 30.94
CA ALA A 868 -8.98 74.38 31.69
C ALA A 868 -8.04 73.34 32.30
N ARG A 869 -7.00 73.83 32.96
CA ARG A 869 -6.86 73.45 34.36
C ARG A 869 -7.66 74.38 35.28
N LEU A 870 -7.98 75.62 34.88
CA LEU A 870 -8.84 76.53 35.64
C LEU A 870 -10.34 76.16 35.64
N GLN A 871 -10.97 75.85 34.49
CA GLN A 871 -12.40 75.47 34.49
C GLN A 871 -12.68 74.20 35.33
N GLN A 872 -11.76 73.22 35.33
CA GLN A 872 -11.91 72.01 36.15
C GLN A 872 -11.81 72.29 37.66
N GLN A 873 -11.28 73.44 38.08
CA GLN A 873 -11.12 73.82 39.50
C GLN A 873 -12.24 74.72 40.05
N ARG A 874 -13.33 74.97 39.30
CA ARG A 874 -14.49 75.73 39.83
C ARG A 874 -15.74 74.89 40.11
N GLU A 875 -16.04 73.87 39.31
CA GLU A 875 -17.26 73.07 39.51
C GLU A 875 -17.04 71.90 40.49
N GLU A 876 -15.81 71.44 40.69
CA GLU A 876 -15.46 70.48 41.75
C GLU A 876 -15.49 71.09 43.17
N GLU A 877 -15.68 72.42 43.32
CA GLU A 877 -16.07 73.03 44.60
C GLU A 877 -17.58 72.92 44.86
N ALA A 878 -18.41 72.90 43.80
CA ALA A 878 -19.86 72.72 43.90
C ALA A 878 -20.28 71.30 44.35
N GLU A 879 -19.37 70.33 44.24
CA GLU A 879 -19.43 69.01 44.92
C GLU A 879 -19.66 69.13 46.44
N GLN A 880 -19.42 70.29 47.07
CA GLN A 880 -19.71 70.53 48.49
C GLN A 880 -21.12 71.10 48.76
N ARG A 881 -21.92 71.42 47.72
CA ARG A 881 -23.37 71.70 47.85
C ARG A 881 -24.29 70.65 47.21
N ARG A 882 -23.69 69.50 46.91
CA ARG A 882 -24.17 68.18 47.38
C ARG A 882 -24.81 68.26 48.78
N ALA A 883 -25.62 67.27 49.14
CA ALA A 883 -26.06 66.99 50.51
C ALA A 883 -26.97 68.02 51.25
N GLN A 884 -27.23 69.24 50.72
CA GLN A 884 -28.11 70.20 51.43
C GLN A 884 -29.30 70.74 50.62
N ARG A 885 -29.14 71.37 49.45
CA ARG A 885 -30.30 72.06 48.81
C ARG A 885 -31.30 71.16 48.10
N ALA A 886 -31.01 69.86 47.97
CA ALA A 886 -32.01 68.83 47.67
C ALA A 886 -32.88 68.46 48.90
N ALA A 887 -32.43 68.74 50.13
CA ALA A 887 -33.13 68.35 51.35
C ALA A 887 -34.25 69.31 51.79
N GLU A 888 -34.38 70.50 51.17
CA GLU A 888 -35.20 71.58 51.74
C GLU A 888 -35.96 72.47 50.73
N ARG A 889 -36.21 72.00 49.50
CA ARG A 889 -37.20 72.63 48.59
C ARG A 889 -38.27 71.71 47.99
N GLU A 890 -38.31 70.45 48.42
CA GLU A 890 -39.59 69.74 48.56
C GLU A 890 -40.36 70.22 49.81
N ARG A 891 -39.66 70.78 50.81
CA ARG A 891 -40.31 71.70 51.76
C ARG A 891 -40.78 72.95 51.02
N GLU A 892 -41.99 73.37 51.37
CA GLU A 892 -42.51 74.70 51.07
C GLU A 892 -42.71 75.06 49.58
N ARG A 893 -43.17 74.06 48.81
CA ARG A 893 -44.28 74.27 47.83
C ARG A 893 -45.63 74.55 48.53
N MET A 894 -45.58 74.98 49.79
CA MET A 894 -46.67 75.27 50.71
C MET A 894 -46.33 76.53 51.53
N ALA A 895 -46.72 77.67 50.96
CA ALA A 895 -47.04 78.93 51.64
C ALA A 895 -46.12 79.45 52.78
N ALA A 896 -45.34 80.49 52.45
CA ALA A 896 -45.48 81.74 53.20
C ALA A 896 -46.55 82.61 52.52
N ARG A 897 -47.43 83.24 53.30
CA ARG A 897 -48.54 84.08 52.82
C ARG A 897 -48.21 85.58 53.03
N ALA A 898 -48.11 86.31 51.92
CA ALA A 898 -48.26 87.78 51.84
C ALA A 898 -47.07 88.63 52.42
N PRO A 899 -47.19 89.94 52.81
CA PRO A 899 -46.28 91.04 52.40
C PRO A 899 -45.37 91.55 53.58
N PRO A 900 -44.63 92.72 53.56
CA PRO A 900 -44.78 93.95 52.73
C PRO A 900 -43.53 94.81 52.29
N ALA A 901 -43.79 95.72 51.33
CA ALA A 901 -43.31 97.13 51.15
C ALA A 901 -41.83 97.57 50.87
N ARG A 902 -41.67 98.32 49.74
CA ARG A 902 -40.71 99.45 49.42
C ARG A 902 -39.18 99.16 49.32
N THR A 903 -38.34 99.76 48.46
CA THR A 903 -38.48 100.82 47.38
C THR A 903 -37.30 100.82 46.35
N ALA A 904 -37.57 101.18 45.07
CA ALA A 904 -36.70 101.87 44.04
C ALA A 904 -35.44 101.23 43.34
N ALA A 905 -35.57 100.89 42.02
CA ALA A 905 -34.82 101.30 40.78
C ALA A 905 -33.26 101.52 40.68
N PRO A 906 -32.58 101.54 39.47
CA PRO A 906 -32.76 100.85 38.14
C PRO A 906 -31.47 100.42 37.27
N ALA A 907 -31.61 99.44 36.32
CA ALA A 907 -31.03 99.23 34.94
C ALA A 907 -29.54 98.81 34.47
N ALA A 908 -29.39 97.67 33.70
CA ALA A 908 -28.62 97.34 32.40
C ALA A 908 -27.13 96.70 32.17
N ALA A 909 -27.02 95.47 31.54
CA ALA A 909 -26.06 94.80 30.49
C ALA A 909 -24.58 94.07 30.60
N ALA A 910 -24.38 92.71 30.28
CA ALA A 910 -23.27 91.86 29.53
C ALA A 910 -22.06 90.82 30.02
N GLU A 911 -21.89 89.58 29.38
CA GLU A 911 -20.79 88.54 28.83
C GLU A 911 -19.48 87.69 29.38
N GLU A 912 -19.04 86.54 28.67
CA GLU A 912 -17.79 85.55 28.56
C GLU A 912 -17.29 84.43 29.62
N GLY A 913 -16.40 83.32 29.55
CA GLY A 913 -15.42 82.45 28.68
C GLY A 913 -14.68 81.22 29.47
N GLY A 914 -13.77 80.19 29.17
CA GLY A 914 -12.91 79.42 28.11
C GLY A 914 -12.02 78.13 28.63
N VAL A 915 -11.24 77.26 27.84
CA VAL A 915 -10.73 75.78 28.10
C VAL A 915 -9.15 75.37 27.93
N TRP A 916 -8.27 74.31 28.30
CA TRP A 916 -8.03 72.76 28.51
C TRP A 916 -6.89 72.18 29.54
N ARG A 917 -6.77 70.85 30.03
CA ARG A 917 -5.53 69.97 30.50
C ARG A 917 -5.67 68.38 30.87
N ARG A 918 -4.78 67.60 31.66
CA ARG A 918 -4.63 66.03 31.79
C ARG A 918 -3.68 65.29 32.92
N GLY A 919 -3.80 63.95 33.34
CA GLY A 919 -2.72 63.02 34.02
C GLY A 919 -2.95 61.57 34.75
N SER A 920 -1.88 60.68 35.01
CA SER A 920 -1.52 59.46 35.95
C SER A 920 -2.15 57.97 36.02
N ALA A 921 -1.77 57.02 36.96
CA ALA A 921 -1.93 55.49 36.89
C ALA A 921 -2.19 54.53 38.16
N ALA A 922 -2.86 53.35 37.93
CA ALA A 922 -2.99 52.01 38.65
C ALA A 922 -3.63 51.86 40.09
N PRO A 923 -4.19 50.68 40.55
CA PRO A 923 -4.57 49.38 39.91
C PRO A 923 -6.11 48.99 40.04
N ALA A 924 -6.46 47.69 39.86
CA ALA A 924 -7.83 47.10 39.68
C ALA A 924 -8.57 46.70 41.01
N PRO A 925 -9.84 46.13 41.06
CA PRO A 925 -10.65 45.47 40.00
C PRO A 925 -12.22 45.61 40.03
N ARG A 926 -12.90 44.80 39.18
CA ARG A 926 -14.35 44.47 39.01
C ARG A 926 -15.21 45.33 38.06
N ALA A 927 -15.84 44.65 37.11
CA ALA A 927 -17.03 45.05 36.32
C ALA A 927 -18.30 44.33 36.91
N PRO A 928 -19.58 44.61 36.50
CA PRO A 928 -20.10 44.74 35.14
C PRO A 928 -21.08 45.94 34.91
N ALA A 929 -21.87 45.94 33.83
CA ALA A 929 -22.65 47.08 33.33
C ALA A 929 -24.15 46.79 33.02
N ALA A 930 -24.99 47.83 33.01
CA ALA A 930 -26.19 48.00 32.14
C ALA A 930 -26.77 49.43 32.27
N ALA A 931 -27.50 49.91 31.25
CA ALA A 931 -27.83 51.34 31.02
C ALA A 931 -29.09 51.89 31.73
N PRO A 932 -29.17 53.22 31.96
CA PRO A 932 -30.42 53.98 31.95
C PRO A 932 -30.81 54.39 30.51
N SER A 933 -32.07 54.76 30.28
CA SER A 933 -32.70 54.82 28.94
C SER A 933 -33.58 56.09 28.78
N PRO A 934 -34.24 56.33 27.63
CA PRO A 934 -35.40 55.50 27.24
C PRO A 934 -35.31 54.90 25.82
N PRO A 935 -36.03 53.80 25.52
CA PRO A 935 -36.56 52.76 26.42
C PRO A 935 -35.65 51.50 26.40
N ALA A 936 -35.56 50.67 27.44
CA ALA A 936 -36.17 50.76 28.77
C ALA A 936 -35.28 50.02 29.81
N GLU A 937 -35.57 50.25 31.09
CA GLU A 937 -35.54 49.27 32.19
C GLU A 937 -34.27 48.39 32.39
N THR A 938 -33.42 48.71 33.38
CA THR A 938 -33.51 48.30 34.81
C THR A 938 -33.50 46.78 35.07
N GLY A 939 -32.75 46.30 36.08
CA GLY A 939 -32.92 44.92 36.55
C GLY A 939 -31.72 44.27 37.26
N SER A 940 -31.54 44.57 38.54
CA SER A 940 -30.65 43.83 39.44
C SER A 940 -30.92 42.31 39.51
N LYS A 941 -29.88 41.45 39.60
CA LYS A 941 -29.63 40.53 40.75
C LYS A 941 -28.53 39.48 40.51
N TYR A 942 -27.93 39.04 41.62
CA TYR A 942 -27.05 37.86 41.72
C TYR A 942 -27.89 36.62 42.09
N ARG A 943 -27.72 35.51 41.34
CA ARG A 943 -27.71 34.05 41.70
C ARG A 943 -28.74 33.47 42.71
N PRO A 944 -29.14 32.18 42.61
CA PRO A 944 -28.20 31.03 42.70
C PRO A 944 -28.45 29.80 41.78
N GLY A 945 -27.41 28.97 41.59
CA GLY A 945 -27.48 27.62 40.96
C GLY A 945 -27.58 27.58 39.41
N ALA A 946 -27.34 26.46 38.71
CA ALA A 946 -26.63 25.21 39.08
C ALA A 946 -26.26 24.36 37.81
N PHE A 947 -25.08 23.70 37.83
CA PHE A 947 -24.63 22.52 37.02
C PHE A 947 -24.54 22.49 35.45
N ALA A 948 -23.39 21.96 35.00
CA ALA A 948 -23.18 20.94 33.93
C ALA A 948 -23.17 21.22 32.40
N SER A 949 -21.95 21.38 31.87
CA SER A 949 -21.31 20.56 30.79
C SER A 949 -21.66 20.71 29.28
N SER A 950 -20.62 20.45 28.45
CA SER A 950 -20.64 20.15 26.99
C SER A 950 -20.97 21.32 26.03
N ALA A 951 -20.23 21.59 24.95
CA ALA A 951 -18.85 21.21 24.57
C ALA A 951 -18.29 22.25 23.57
N GLY A 952 -16.99 22.58 23.66
CA GLY A 952 -16.30 23.50 22.74
C GLY A 952 -15.57 22.77 21.60
N GLY A 953 -15.40 23.45 20.46
CA GLY A 953 -14.65 22.93 19.31
C GLY A 953 -13.16 23.32 19.32
N GLY A 954 -12.32 22.61 18.55
CA GLY A 954 -10.92 22.96 18.36
C GLY A 954 -10.14 22.04 17.41
N GLY A 955 -9.56 22.63 16.35
CA GLY A 955 -8.37 22.18 15.61
C GLY A 955 -8.23 20.70 15.18
N GLY A 956 -8.72 20.33 14.00
CA GLY A 956 -8.34 19.08 13.29
C GLY A 956 -7.40 19.34 12.11
N GLY A 957 -6.14 18.89 12.19
CA GLY A 957 -5.08 19.24 11.23
C GLY A 957 -5.15 18.59 9.84
N TRP A 958 -4.62 19.30 8.84
CA TRP A 958 -4.69 18.98 7.40
C TRP A 958 -4.31 17.53 7.03
N ARG A 959 -3.24 16.99 7.63
CA ARG A 959 -2.75 15.60 7.37
C ARG A 959 -3.78 14.52 7.69
N ALA A 960 -4.73 14.75 8.59
CA ALA A 960 -5.79 13.79 8.89
C ALA A 960 -6.81 13.63 7.74
N ARG A 961 -6.91 14.62 6.84
CA ARG A 961 -7.82 14.58 5.68
C ARG A 961 -7.23 13.86 4.46
N GLU A 962 -5.89 13.73 4.36
CA GLU A 962 -5.27 12.97 3.27
C GLU A 962 -5.40 11.45 3.47
N ALA A 963 -5.27 10.96 4.72
CA ALA A 963 -5.41 9.55 5.03
C ALA A 963 -6.79 9.00 4.64
N ALA A 964 -7.86 9.68 5.07
CA ALA A 964 -9.25 9.31 4.78
C ALA A 964 -9.64 9.37 3.29
N ARG A 965 -8.80 9.96 2.42
CA ARG A 965 -9.05 10.05 0.97
C ARG A 965 -8.48 8.86 0.19
N ARG A 966 -7.56 8.07 0.77
CA ARG A 966 -6.95 6.90 0.10
C ARG A 966 -7.77 5.61 0.22
N GLU A 967 -8.70 5.54 1.17
CA GLU A 967 -9.47 4.32 1.44
C GLU A 967 -10.73 4.18 0.56
N THR A 968 -11.11 5.22 -0.19
CA THR A 968 -12.38 5.29 -0.94
C THR A 968 -12.28 4.97 -2.44
N GLU A 969 -11.12 4.58 -2.98
CA GLU A 969 -10.92 4.37 -4.44
C GLU A 969 -10.96 2.88 -4.90
N THR A 970 -11.32 1.93 -4.03
CA THR A 970 -11.20 0.48 -4.33
C THR A 970 -12.50 -0.23 -4.75
N THR A 971 -13.43 0.47 -5.42
CA THR A 971 -14.60 -0.17 -6.08
C THR A 971 -15.01 0.51 -7.39
N GLY A 972 -15.02 -0.22 -8.51
CA GLY A 972 -15.70 0.18 -9.77
C GLY A 972 -14.80 0.21 -11.01
N ALA A 973 -15.14 -0.59 -12.03
CA ALA A 973 -14.26 -0.84 -13.18
C ALA A 973 -14.44 0.10 -14.39
N GLY A 974 -13.32 0.45 -15.03
CA GLY A 974 -13.09 0.07 -16.44
C GLY A 974 -13.42 1.05 -17.58
N SER A 975 -12.44 1.85 -18.01
CA SER A 975 -12.18 2.17 -19.44
C SER A 975 -10.81 2.85 -19.64
N ALA A 976 -10.06 2.48 -20.69
CA ALA A 976 -8.89 3.21 -21.20
C ALA A 976 -9.29 4.13 -22.38
N PRO A 977 -8.51 5.16 -22.81
CA PRO A 977 -7.21 4.93 -23.48
C PRO A 977 -6.10 6.02 -23.32
N ALA A 978 -4.94 5.77 -23.95
CA ALA A 978 -4.01 6.72 -24.61
C ALA A 978 -3.09 7.73 -23.83
N SER A 979 -1.90 7.24 -23.44
CA SER A 979 -0.55 7.74 -23.82
C SER A 979 0.01 9.18 -23.55
N ARG A 980 1.18 9.21 -22.86
CA ARG A 980 2.34 10.17 -22.95
C ARG A 980 2.17 11.60 -22.37
N PRO A 981 3.28 12.35 -22.07
CA PRO A 981 4.71 12.01 -21.98
C PRO A 981 5.30 12.25 -20.55
N GLU A 982 6.61 12.55 -20.42
CA GLU A 982 7.44 12.34 -19.21
C GLU A 982 7.86 13.62 -18.43
N SER A 983 8.00 13.48 -17.10
CA SER A 983 9.07 14.06 -16.22
C SER A 983 9.25 15.60 -16.07
N PRO A 984 10.06 16.10 -15.10
CA PRO A 984 10.84 15.43 -14.04
C PRO A 984 10.49 15.85 -12.58
N ALA A 985 11.16 15.23 -11.59
CA ALA A 985 11.17 15.61 -10.18
C ALA A 985 12.56 15.34 -9.53
N PRO A 986 12.94 15.96 -8.39
CA PRO A 986 14.35 16.19 -8.03
C PRO A 986 15.10 15.02 -7.37
N PRO A 987 16.46 15.05 -7.34
CA PRO A 987 17.29 14.00 -6.74
C PRO A 987 17.24 13.98 -5.21
N LYS A 988 17.53 12.80 -4.63
CA LYS A 988 17.70 12.59 -3.18
C LYS A 988 19.18 12.39 -2.86
N ARG A 989 19.62 12.89 -1.70
CA ARG A 989 21.00 12.74 -1.19
C ARG A 989 21.37 11.27 -0.95
N GLU A 990 22.67 10.99 -1.12
CA GLU A 990 23.36 9.80 -0.63
C GLU A 990 23.73 9.97 0.85
N GLU A 991 23.83 8.87 1.59
CA GLU A 991 24.59 8.74 2.84
C GLU A 991 25.25 7.33 2.88
N PRO A 992 26.39 7.15 3.58
CA PRO A 992 27.35 6.06 3.35
C PRO A 992 27.00 4.72 4.02
N PRO A 993 27.70 3.60 3.67
CA PRO A 993 27.35 2.25 4.14
C PRO A 993 27.74 1.97 5.60
N LYS A 994 27.20 0.87 6.15
CA LYS A 994 27.64 0.26 7.40
C LYS A 994 28.19 -1.14 7.16
N ASP A 995 29.42 -1.37 7.61
CA ASP A 995 30.01 -2.70 7.78
C ASP A 995 29.54 -3.36 9.10
N LYS A 996 30.12 -4.52 9.44
CA LYS A 996 29.61 -5.48 10.42
C LYS A 996 30.49 -5.67 11.68
N ASP A 997 29.96 -6.53 12.54
CA ASP A 997 30.62 -7.50 13.44
C ASP A 997 30.93 -7.06 14.89
N SER A 998 30.60 -7.98 15.84
CA SER A 998 30.91 -8.00 17.30
C SER A 998 30.47 -6.79 18.14
N ASP A 999 29.96 -6.89 19.38
CA ASP A 999 29.50 -7.97 20.27
C ASP A 999 28.39 -7.35 21.17
N GLY A 1000 27.59 -8.02 22.01
CA GLY A 1000 27.52 -9.44 22.39
C GLY A 1000 27.04 -9.56 23.84
N PHE A 1001 25.72 -9.60 24.10
CA PHE A 1001 25.16 -10.04 25.39
C PHE A 1001 23.77 -10.66 25.24
N GLN A 1002 23.36 -11.48 26.21
CA GLN A 1002 22.18 -12.36 26.13
C GLN A 1002 20.94 -11.81 26.85
N THR A 1003 19.76 -12.21 26.39
CA THR A 1003 18.65 -12.69 27.25
C THR A 1003 17.65 -13.50 26.41
N VAL A 1004 16.92 -14.42 27.04
CA VAL A 1004 16.04 -15.44 26.39
C VAL A 1004 14.56 -15.24 26.83
N PRO A 1005 13.56 -15.94 26.24
CA PRO A 1005 12.27 -15.31 25.93
C PRO A 1005 11.11 -15.60 26.91
N ALA A 1006 10.04 -14.82 26.80
CA ALA A 1006 8.79 -15.04 27.52
C ALA A 1006 7.70 -15.72 26.66
N ARG A 1007 7.09 -16.79 27.19
CA ARG A 1007 5.79 -17.33 26.75
C ARG A 1007 4.66 -16.44 27.29
N GLY A 1008 3.45 -16.53 26.72
CA GLY A 1008 2.24 -16.30 27.53
C GLY A 1008 0.98 -15.81 26.81
N ALA A 1009 0.13 -16.77 26.45
CA ALA A 1009 -1.32 -16.70 26.20
C ALA A 1009 -2.13 -15.42 26.51
N GLY A 1010 -3.08 -15.12 25.61
CA GLY A 1010 -4.50 -15.14 25.98
C GLY A 1010 -5.26 -13.82 26.15
N GLY A 1011 -6.47 -13.78 25.57
CA GLY A 1011 -7.60 -13.08 26.20
C GLY A 1011 -8.15 -11.82 25.52
N GLY A 1012 -9.32 -11.95 24.90
CA GLY A 1012 -10.44 -11.01 25.11
C GLY A 1012 -10.32 -9.58 24.56
N GLY A 1013 -10.73 -9.39 23.30
CA GLY A 1013 -11.11 -8.06 22.81
C GLY A 1013 -12.39 -7.55 23.49
N VAL A 1014 -12.27 -6.55 24.37
CA VAL A 1014 -13.43 -5.98 25.11
C VAL A 1014 -14.12 -4.88 24.32
N TRP A 1015 -15.40 -5.11 24.00
CA TRP A 1015 -16.29 -4.14 23.37
C TRP A 1015 -16.49 -2.88 24.24
N ARG A 1016 -16.16 -1.69 23.72
CA ARG A 1016 -16.68 -0.42 24.26
C ARG A 1016 -18.14 -0.21 23.83
N ARG A 1017 -19.09 -0.77 24.58
CA ARG A 1017 -20.49 -0.30 24.54
C ARG A 1017 -20.59 1.09 25.16
N GLY A 1018 -21.15 2.04 24.42
CA GLY A 1018 -21.61 3.31 24.97
C GLY A 1018 -22.89 3.16 25.81
N ARG A 1019 -22.98 3.94 26.88
CA ARG A 1019 -24.15 4.36 27.68
C ARG A 1019 -23.60 5.42 28.67
N GLY A 1020 -24.33 6.46 29.07
CA GLY A 1020 -25.70 6.42 29.57
C GLY A 1020 -25.66 5.92 31.02
N ARG A 1021 -26.14 6.63 32.05
CA ARG A 1021 -27.05 7.78 32.06
C ARG A 1021 -26.93 8.52 33.41
N ALA A 1022 -27.11 9.83 33.41
CA ALA A 1022 -28.33 10.36 34.02
C ALA A 1022 -29.41 10.35 32.93
#